data_AF-A0A2P4XEU5-F1
#
_entry.id   AF-A0A2P4XEU5-F1
#
_cell.length_a   1.000
_cell.length_b   1.000
_cell.length_c   1.000
_cell.angle_alpha   90.00
_cell.angle_beta   90.00
_cell.angle_gamma   90.00
#
_symmetry.space_group_name_H-M   'P 1'
#
loop_
_entity.id
_entity.type
_entity.pdbx_description
1 polymer ?
#
loop_
_entity_poly.entity_id
_entity_poly.type
_entity_poly.pdbx_seq_one_letter_code
_entity_poly.pdbx_strand_id
1 'polypeptide(L)'
;MLRSLAENTFSVMCYNVAGLPGLLSSGNPAENSVEIGKRINNWDVVNVQEDFNYHAYIYSENTHPYRTATSGGIPFGDGLNTLSTFSFSNVTDLTRTKWNVCSTFDGADCLTPKGFTFLEVQLADGVTLDLYNLHADAGVTDADEVARAANLAQLSAYITANSADNAVIVMGDTNTRYTRSDDNLIHRGTGTDGRMGGILVDKILFRGNNYITLTLDKWNNENAAFLDDAGAMLSDHPPISSTFSWTLNDEIRLSNAVGVLCYNVAGLPAILSSGNPEVYSVEMGKRISKWDIVNVQEDFNYHAYLYEKNTQKYRTATSGGVPFGSGLNTLSNLPFSTLGLERTKWSECSNDESSDCMTPKGFTLQPIHLADGAIIDVYNLHADAGVSAADQKARASNLKQLGDYISENSAGNAVIVMGDTNTRYTRKLDTIAEFVAGQNLTDGWIEYVRKGKLPKKGAEAIKCETANMTNECEVVDKIMYRSGKYITLTLDKWNNENEAFLDKTGKALSDHPPISSTFSWSMNPDFNLSNAYGGPHGTFFTDLALTEPGQTVSSITIRGARRVDAVRIDVSEPTESTLSHGGTGGTPKKLALKAGEYINSMEIHWGKKDDRTYVFYLRLTTNKGRSVAAGTVTDDSTVVEAPKGFQLNGFYGRASDDGIGGLGAIFTKLADDQFQTQTQTGSETQQ
;
A
#
# COMPACT_ATOMS: atom_id res chain seq x y z
N MET A 1 -17.23 29.54 -6.85
CA MET A 1 -16.32 29.87 -7.98
C MET A 1 -15.54 28.61 -8.30
N LEU A 2 -15.82 27.99 -9.45
CA LEU A 2 -15.02 26.89 -9.99
C LEU A 2 -13.62 27.44 -10.28
N ARG A 3 -12.60 26.97 -9.54
CA ARG A 3 -11.21 27.17 -9.96
C ARG A 3 -11.00 26.29 -11.19
N SER A 4 -10.57 26.90 -12.29
CA SER A 4 -10.16 26.20 -13.51
C SER A 4 -9.02 25.23 -13.18
N LEU A 5 -9.16 23.97 -13.59
CA LEU A 5 -8.06 23.00 -13.67
C LEU A 5 -7.00 23.58 -14.62
N ALA A 6 -5.86 24.01 -14.09
CA ALA A 6 -4.70 24.25 -14.94
C ALA A 6 -4.19 22.87 -15.38
N GLU A 7 -4.08 22.64 -16.69
CA GLU A 7 -3.53 21.39 -17.24
C GLU A 7 -2.05 21.27 -16.83
N ASN A 8 -1.70 20.22 -16.08
CA ASN A 8 -0.32 19.91 -15.74
C ASN A 8 0.31 19.23 -16.96
N THR A 9 1.42 19.77 -17.47
CA THR A 9 2.12 19.23 -18.65
C THR A 9 3.59 18.93 -18.32
N PHE A 10 4.16 17.94 -18.99
CA PHE A 10 5.60 17.67 -18.98
C PHE A 10 6.05 17.08 -20.32
N SER A 11 7.35 17.17 -20.58
CA SER A 11 7.97 16.74 -21.82
C SER A 11 9.01 15.65 -21.60
N VAL A 12 9.07 14.69 -22.51
CA VAL A 12 10.02 13.59 -22.46
C VAL A 12 10.81 13.48 -23.76
N MET A 13 12.05 13.00 -23.68
CA MET A 13 12.93 12.72 -24.81
C MET A 13 13.58 11.34 -24.70
N CYS A 14 13.65 10.65 -25.84
CA CYS A 14 14.43 9.44 -26.04
C CYS A 14 15.57 9.73 -27.02
N TYR A 15 16.81 9.38 -26.65
CA TYR A 15 17.95 9.60 -27.53
C TYR A 15 19.04 8.53 -27.39
N ASN A 16 19.23 7.70 -28.42
CA ASN A 16 20.42 6.86 -28.56
C ASN A 16 21.63 7.72 -28.95
N VAL A 17 22.63 7.81 -28.08
CA VAL A 17 23.82 8.64 -28.26
C VAL A 17 25.02 7.79 -28.67
N ALA A 18 25.78 8.19 -29.68
CA ALA A 18 26.94 7.44 -30.21
C ALA A 18 28.15 7.42 -29.23
N GLY A 19 27.99 6.75 -28.08
CA GLY A 19 28.90 6.82 -26.94
C GLY A 19 30.03 5.78 -26.92
N LEU A 20 30.23 5.02 -28.00
CA LEU A 20 31.41 4.17 -28.20
C LEU A 20 32.70 5.01 -28.22
N PRO A 21 33.88 4.48 -27.85
CA PRO A 21 35.15 5.21 -27.93
C PRO A 21 35.40 5.79 -29.32
N GLY A 22 35.97 7.01 -29.42
CA GLY A 22 36.11 7.73 -30.69
C GLY A 22 36.88 7.03 -31.82
N LEU A 23 37.64 5.96 -31.55
CA LEU A 23 38.23 5.08 -32.58
C LEU A 23 37.21 4.16 -33.28
N LEU A 24 36.03 3.99 -32.68
CA LEU A 24 34.94 3.11 -33.09
C LEU A 24 33.66 3.89 -33.49
N SER A 25 33.60 5.19 -33.20
CA SER A 25 32.45 6.04 -33.52
C SER A 25 32.63 6.77 -34.84
N SER A 26 31.52 7.02 -35.54
CA SER A 26 31.47 8.05 -36.58
C SER A 26 31.41 9.45 -35.95
N GLY A 27 32.22 10.39 -36.42
CA GLY A 27 32.21 11.78 -35.95
C GLY A 27 33.11 12.07 -34.75
N ASN A 28 32.77 13.12 -33.98
CA ASN A 28 33.52 13.54 -32.79
C ASN A 28 32.66 13.37 -31.52
N PRO A 29 32.58 12.15 -30.95
CA PRO A 29 31.65 11.85 -29.86
C PRO A 29 31.91 12.66 -28.58
N ALA A 30 33.14 13.12 -28.35
CA ALA A 30 33.45 13.98 -27.20
C ALA A 30 32.81 15.36 -27.33
N GLU A 31 32.95 16.00 -28.50
CA GLU A 31 32.36 17.31 -28.79
C GLU A 31 30.83 17.22 -28.92
N ASN A 32 30.36 16.20 -29.63
CA ASN A 32 28.93 15.97 -29.82
C ASN A 32 28.22 15.72 -28.49
N SER A 33 28.82 14.96 -27.57
CA SER A 33 28.21 14.68 -26.25
C SER A 33 28.02 15.96 -25.42
N VAL A 34 28.94 16.93 -25.49
CA VAL A 34 28.77 18.23 -24.83
C VAL A 34 27.59 18.99 -25.44
N GLU A 35 27.50 19.02 -26.78
CA GLU A 35 26.40 19.68 -27.48
C GLU A 35 25.04 19.00 -27.20
N ILE A 36 25.01 17.68 -27.15
CA ILE A 36 23.84 16.90 -26.75
C ILE A 36 23.44 17.31 -25.33
N GLY A 37 24.38 17.31 -24.37
CA GLY A 37 24.15 17.71 -22.97
C GLY A 37 23.49 19.08 -22.82
N LYS A 38 23.92 20.06 -23.63
CA LYS A 38 23.31 21.40 -23.70
C LYS A 38 21.90 21.37 -24.23
N ARG A 39 21.68 20.66 -25.34
CA ARG A 39 20.42 20.71 -26.11
C ARG A 39 19.29 19.95 -25.42
N ILE A 40 19.60 18.83 -24.76
CA ILE A 40 18.58 18.02 -24.05
C ILE A 40 17.98 18.74 -22.84
N ASN A 41 18.54 19.86 -22.37
CA ASN A 41 17.97 20.70 -21.30
C ASN A 41 16.58 21.28 -21.60
N ASN A 42 16.10 21.16 -22.85
CA ASN A 42 14.77 21.65 -23.24
C ASN A 42 13.62 20.67 -22.92
N TRP A 43 13.90 19.51 -22.33
CA TRP A 43 12.90 18.50 -21.97
C TRP A 43 12.93 18.21 -20.47
N ASP A 44 11.81 17.76 -19.88
CA ASP A 44 11.71 17.53 -18.44
C ASP A 44 12.28 16.17 -18.00
N VAL A 45 12.19 15.17 -18.87
CA VAL A 45 12.70 13.81 -18.64
C VAL A 45 13.41 13.33 -19.90
N VAL A 46 14.66 12.90 -19.78
CA VAL A 46 15.47 12.45 -20.91
C VAL A 46 16.03 11.06 -20.62
N ASN A 47 15.69 10.09 -21.45
CA ASN A 47 16.34 8.77 -21.47
C ASN A 47 17.38 8.75 -22.58
N VAL A 48 18.65 8.53 -22.21
CA VAL A 48 19.74 8.29 -23.16
C VAL A 48 20.14 6.81 -23.17
N GLN A 49 20.42 6.30 -24.36
CA GLN A 49 20.95 4.96 -24.62
C GLN A 49 22.35 5.07 -25.23
N GLU A 50 23.16 4.01 -25.13
CA GLU A 50 24.56 4.00 -25.57
C GLU A 50 25.48 5.06 -24.94
N ASP A 51 25.07 5.63 -23.81
CA ASP A 51 25.88 6.58 -23.03
C ASP A 51 26.97 5.84 -22.22
N PHE A 52 27.98 5.31 -22.94
CA PHE A 52 29.06 4.50 -22.37
C PHE A 52 30.26 5.36 -21.92
N ASN A 53 31.06 5.87 -22.87
CA ASN A 53 32.36 6.46 -22.57
C ASN A 53 32.35 7.99 -22.43
N TYR A 54 31.25 8.65 -22.83
CA TYR A 54 31.15 10.12 -22.87
C TYR A 54 30.10 10.71 -21.91
N HIS A 55 29.60 9.93 -20.96
CA HIS A 55 28.65 10.36 -19.92
C HIS A 55 29.00 11.68 -19.23
N ALA A 56 30.27 11.82 -18.82
CA ALA A 56 30.75 13.04 -18.16
C ALA A 56 30.63 14.29 -19.05
N TYR A 57 30.72 14.12 -20.38
CA TYR A 57 30.58 15.21 -21.35
C TYR A 57 29.11 15.63 -21.49
N ILE A 58 28.18 14.67 -21.59
CA ILE A 58 26.74 14.96 -21.57
C ILE A 58 26.39 15.72 -20.28
N TYR A 59 26.96 15.32 -19.14
CA TYR A 59 26.62 15.89 -17.84
C TYR A 59 27.29 17.24 -17.58
N SER A 60 28.36 17.57 -18.31
CA SER A 60 29.15 18.79 -18.11
C SER A 60 28.37 20.07 -18.32
N GLU A 61 27.43 20.06 -19.27
CA GLU A 61 26.62 21.23 -19.66
C GLU A 61 25.11 20.97 -19.52
N ASN A 62 24.73 19.80 -19.00
CA ASN A 62 23.35 19.51 -18.64
C ASN A 62 22.98 20.19 -17.32
N THR A 63 21.74 20.65 -17.19
CA THR A 63 21.23 21.40 -16.04
C THR A 63 20.14 20.66 -15.26
N HIS A 64 19.79 19.43 -15.62
CA HIS A 64 18.77 18.67 -14.89
C HIS A 64 19.23 18.40 -13.45
N PRO A 65 18.38 18.63 -12.44
CA PRO A 65 18.73 18.42 -11.04
C PRO A 65 18.84 16.93 -10.66
N TYR A 66 18.09 16.04 -11.32
CA TYR A 66 18.08 14.62 -11.01
C TYR A 66 18.68 13.82 -12.17
N ARG A 67 19.65 12.97 -11.85
CA ARG A 67 20.42 12.23 -12.86
C ARG A 67 20.83 10.87 -12.32
N THR A 68 20.79 9.87 -13.17
CA THR A 68 21.30 8.53 -12.84
C THR A 68 22.82 8.48 -12.93
N ALA A 69 23.47 7.73 -12.04
CA ALA A 69 24.88 7.41 -12.21
C ALA A 69 25.11 6.45 -13.38
N THR A 70 26.20 6.64 -14.13
CA THR A 70 26.63 5.72 -15.20
C THR A 70 26.94 4.31 -14.68
N SER A 71 26.65 3.29 -15.49
CA SER A 71 27.08 1.90 -15.28
C SER A 71 28.53 1.63 -15.72
N GLY A 72 29.22 2.63 -16.28
CA GLY A 72 30.59 2.54 -16.78
C GLY A 72 30.67 2.52 -18.31
N GLY A 73 31.90 2.48 -18.84
CA GLY A 73 32.14 2.37 -20.28
C GLY A 73 32.00 0.94 -20.79
N ILE A 74 32.10 0.75 -22.11
CA ILE A 74 32.18 -0.59 -22.70
C ILE A 74 33.45 -1.32 -22.20
N PRO A 75 33.41 -2.65 -22.00
CA PRO A 75 32.27 -3.56 -22.22
C PRO A 75 31.37 -3.76 -20.99
N PHE A 76 31.53 -2.97 -19.92
CA PHE A 76 30.91 -3.24 -18.61
C PHE A 76 29.61 -2.49 -18.38
N GLY A 77 29.42 -1.32 -19.00
CA GLY A 77 28.22 -0.51 -18.86
C GLY A 77 27.12 -0.92 -19.82
N ASP A 78 25.87 -0.73 -19.40
CA ASP A 78 24.67 -0.91 -20.23
C ASP A 78 24.37 0.32 -21.13
N GLY A 79 24.99 1.47 -20.84
CA GLY A 79 24.80 2.72 -21.59
C GLY A 79 23.45 3.40 -21.35
N LEU A 80 22.70 3.00 -20.32
CA LEU A 80 21.35 3.52 -20.06
C LEU A 80 21.39 4.55 -18.94
N ASN A 81 21.03 5.81 -19.23
CA ASN A 81 20.95 6.85 -18.21
C ASN A 81 19.71 7.71 -18.37
N THR A 82 19.24 8.29 -17.27
CA THR A 82 18.06 9.15 -17.21
C THR A 82 18.41 10.47 -16.53
N LEU A 83 17.92 11.57 -17.10
CA LEU A 83 18.03 12.92 -16.56
C LEU A 83 16.63 13.49 -16.39
N SER A 84 16.35 14.20 -15.30
CA SER A 84 15.02 14.77 -15.06
C SER A 84 15.01 16.05 -14.22
N THR A 85 14.04 16.92 -14.50
CA THR A 85 13.63 18.04 -13.65
C THR A 85 12.80 17.58 -12.45
N PHE A 86 12.20 16.39 -12.52
CA PHE A 86 11.44 15.74 -11.45
C PHE A 86 12.32 14.79 -10.64
N SER A 87 12.05 14.70 -9.33
CA SER A 87 12.79 13.79 -8.45
C SER A 87 12.49 12.34 -8.77
N PHE A 88 13.50 11.48 -8.58
CA PHE A 88 13.31 10.04 -8.58
C PHE A 88 13.04 9.58 -7.14
N SER A 89 12.04 8.71 -6.94
CA SER A 89 11.74 8.17 -5.60
C SER A 89 12.78 7.12 -5.15
N ASN A 90 13.46 6.47 -6.10
CA ASN A 90 14.21 5.22 -5.88
C ASN A 90 15.72 5.34 -6.25
N VAL A 91 16.39 6.44 -5.88
CA VAL A 91 17.71 6.79 -6.46
C VAL A 91 18.89 6.00 -5.90
N THR A 92 18.75 5.36 -4.73
CA THR A 92 19.86 4.59 -4.14
C THR A 92 20.13 3.27 -4.87
N ASP A 93 19.14 2.72 -5.59
CA ASP A 93 19.22 1.42 -6.26
C ASP A 93 18.61 1.46 -7.67
N LEU A 94 19.22 2.22 -8.60
CA LEU A 94 18.83 2.16 -10.01
C LEU A 94 18.87 0.71 -10.50
N THR A 95 17.69 0.15 -10.74
CA THR A 95 17.57 -1.24 -11.14
C THR A 95 17.92 -1.36 -12.62
N ARG A 96 19.05 -2.00 -12.92
CA ARG A 96 19.55 -2.27 -14.27
C ARG A 96 19.37 -3.76 -14.57
N THR A 97 18.49 -4.09 -15.49
CA THR A 97 18.19 -5.47 -15.87
C THR A 97 18.78 -5.79 -17.22
N LYS A 98 19.78 -6.69 -17.25
CA LYS A 98 20.36 -7.21 -18.48
C LYS A 98 19.37 -8.13 -19.22
N TRP A 99 19.40 -8.11 -20.53
CA TRP A 99 18.67 -9.09 -21.34
C TRP A 99 19.17 -10.53 -21.13
N ASN A 100 18.22 -11.46 -21.03
CA ASN A 100 18.52 -12.89 -20.90
C ASN A 100 18.98 -13.51 -22.24
N VAL A 101 18.58 -12.90 -23.35
CA VAL A 101 18.87 -13.36 -24.71
C VAL A 101 19.46 -12.19 -25.48
N CYS A 102 20.54 -12.44 -26.21
CA CYS A 102 21.17 -11.49 -27.12
C CYS A 102 21.77 -12.24 -28.32
N SER A 103 21.97 -11.54 -29.44
CA SER A 103 22.64 -12.06 -30.64
C SER A 103 24.09 -11.54 -30.76
N THR A 104 24.96 -12.32 -31.38
CA THR A 104 26.30 -11.87 -31.84
C THR A 104 26.54 -12.17 -33.31
N PHE A 105 25.49 -12.47 -34.08
CA PHE A 105 25.67 -12.98 -35.44
C PHE A 105 26.19 -11.91 -36.39
N ASP A 106 25.58 -10.71 -36.38
CA ASP A 106 26.00 -9.55 -37.18
C ASP A 106 26.30 -8.29 -36.34
N GLY A 107 26.29 -8.40 -35.00
CA GLY A 107 26.41 -7.27 -34.06
C GLY A 107 27.18 -7.59 -32.77
N ALA A 108 27.52 -6.54 -32.02
CA ALA A 108 28.25 -6.61 -30.75
C ALA A 108 27.31 -6.69 -29.53
N ASP A 109 26.04 -7.07 -29.71
CA ASP A 109 25.00 -6.85 -28.68
C ASP A 109 25.20 -7.66 -27.40
N CYS A 110 25.83 -8.83 -27.47
CA CYS A 110 26.24 -9.56 -26.25
C CYS A 110 27.57 -9.08 -25.64
N LEU A 111 28.31 -8.18 -26.29
CA LEU A 111 29.63 -7.71 -25.82
C LEU A 111 29.52 -6.64 -24.73
N THR A 112 28.31 -6.11 -24.49
CA THR A 112 28.01 -5.17 -23.41
C THR A 112 26.67 -5.57 -22.77
N PRO A 113 26.40 -5.26 -21.49
CA PRO A 113 25.16 -5.69 -20.83
C PRO A 113 23.94 -4.84 -21.25
N LYS A 114 23.55 -4.90 -22.52
CA LYS A 114 22.29 -4.30 -22.99
C LYS A 114 21.10 -4.80 -22.16
N GLY A 115 20.11 -3.94 -21.98
CA GLY A 115 19.04 -4.18 -21.01
C GLY A 115 18.00 -3.08 -20.96
N PHE A 116 17.40 -2.95 -19.78
CA PHE A 116 16.53 -1.83 -19.42
C PHE A 116 16.79 -1.37 -17.98
N THR A 117 16.38 -0.14 -17.68
CA THR A 117 16.32 0.39 -16.33
C THR A 117 14.89 0.76 -15.95
N PHE A 118 14.63 0.79 -14.64
CA PHE A 118 13.36 1.18 -14.06
C PHE A 118 13.58 2.29 -13.03
N LEU A 119 12.78 3.35 -13.13
CA LEU A 119 12.73 4.48 -12.20
C LEU A 119 11.28 4.86 -11.91
N GLU A 120 11.04 5.36 -10.71
CA GLU A 120 9.79 6.05 -10.38
C GLU A 120 10.05 7.56 -10.37
N VAL A 121 9.30 8.31 -11.18
CA VAL A 121 9.40 9.76 -11.35
C VAL A 121 8.26 10.45 -10.62
N GLN A 122 8.58 11.42 -9.76
CA GLN A 122 7.61 12.20 -8.97
C GLN A 122 7.17 13.46 -9.73
N LEU A 123 6.01 13.41 -10.40
CA LEU A 123 5.48 14.55 -11.18
C LEU A 123 4.96 15.70 -10.30
N ALA A 124 4.37 15.36 -9.17
CA ALA A 124 3.88 16.28 -8.13
C ALA A 124 3.79 15.52 -6.80
N ASP A 125 3.54 16.19 -5.68
CA ASP A 125 3.40 15.54 -4.37
C ASP A 125 2.35 14.41 -4.39
N GLY A 126 2.77 13.17 -4.09
CA GLY A 126 1.92 11.98 -4.14
C GLY A 126 1.51 11.48 -5.54
N VAL A 127 2.05 12.08 -6.62
CA VAL A 127 1.79 11.67 -8.02
C VAL A 127 3.07 11.13 -8.65
N THR A 128 3.11 9.81 -8.87
CA THR A 128 4.27 9.10 -9.42
C THR A 128 3.96 8.41 -10.74
N LEU A 129 5.00 8.25 -11.56
CA LEU A 129 4.98 7.58 -12.85
C LEU A 129 6.15 6.60 -12.92
N ASP A 130 5.88 5.39 -13.40
CA ASP A 130 6.92 4.40 -13.69
C ASP A 130 7.56 4.68 -15.06
N LEU A 131 8.87 4.88 -15.06
CA LEU A 131 9.66 5.17 -16.24
C LEU A 131 10.63 4.04 -16.54
N TYR A 132 10.63 3.60 -17.81
CA TYR A 132 11.54 2.57 -18.31
C TYR A 132 12.44 3.14 -19.41
N ASN A 133 13.75 2.91 -19.28
CA ASN A 133 14.75 3.18 -20.32
C ASN A 133 15.25 1.85 -20.87
N LEU A 134 15.27 1.62 -22.19
CA LEU A 134 15.77 0.36 -22.76
C LEU A 134 16.67 0.53 -23.99
N HIS A 135 17.51 -0.47 -24.23
CA HIS A 135 18.24 -0.64 -25.48
C HIS A 135 18.22 -2.13 -25.88
N ALA A 136 17.42 -2.48 -26.89
CA ALA A 136 17.22 -3.86 -27.34
C ALA A 136 18.25 -4.32 -28.39
N ASP A 137 18.26 -5.63 -28.67
CA ASP A 137 19.12 -6.27 -29.68
C ASP A 137 18.94 -5.66 -31.09
N ALA A 138 20.05 -5.33 -31.74
CA ALA A 138 20.12 -4.68 -33.04
C ALA A 138 20.37 -5.70 -34.15
N GLY A 139 20.28 -5.27 -35.41
CA GLY A 139 20.46 -6.16 -36.56
C GLY A 139 19.15 -6.68 -37.15
N VAL A 140 19.27 -7.51 -38.19
CA VAL A 140 18.19 -7.90 -39.11
C VAL A 140 18.19 -9.38 -39.47
N THR A 141 18.99 -10.19 -38.79
CA THR A 141 18.96 -11.64 -38.98
C THR A 141 17.89 -12.29 -38.13
N ASP A 142 17.52 -13.53 -38.46
CA ASP A 142 16.58 -14.33 -37.67
C ASP A 142 17.01 -14.42 -36.18
N ALA A 143 18.32 -14.47 -35.91
CA ALA A 143 18.85 -14.52 -34.55
C ALA A 143 18.62 -13.20 -33.78
N ASP A 144 18.84 -12.07 -34.45
CA ASP A 144 18.62 -10.72 -33.90
C ASP A 144 17.12 -10.48 -33.62
N GLU A 145 16.26 -10.89 -34.55
CA GLU A 145 14.80 -10.80 -34.41
C GLU A 145 14.29 -11.63 -33.22
N VAL A 146 14.79 -12.87 -33.06
CA VAL A 146 14.46 -13.73 -31.91
C VAL A 146 14.95 -13.11 -30.59
N ALA A 147 16.18 -12.57 -30.56
CA ALA A 147 16.73 -11.93 -29.37
C ALA A 147 15.91 -10.69 -28.97
N ARG A 148 15.62 -9.81 -29.93
CA ARG A 148 14.82 -8.59 -29.71
C ARG A 148 13.40 -8.92 -29.25
N ALA A 149 12.74 -9.93 -29.83
CA ALA A 149 11.44 -10.40 -29.36
C ALA A 149 11.49 -10.90 -27.91
N ALA A 150 12.54 -11.64 -27.53
CA ALA A 150 12.75 -12.09 -26.16
C ALA A 150 13.02 -10.92 -25.20
N ASN A 151 13.75 -9.89 -25.62
CA ASN A 151 13.99 -8.67 -24.83
C ASN A 151 12.66 -7.96 -24.49
N LEU A 152 11.82 -7.73 -25.50
CA LEU A 152 10.54 -7.06 -25.31
C LEU A 152 9.56 -7.89 -24.48
N ALA A 153 9.59 -9.23 -24.61
CA ALA A 153 8.83 -10.12 -23.74
C ALA A 153 9.31 -10.06 -22.28
N GLN A 154 10.62 -10.01 -22.05
CA GLN A 154 11.21 -9.84 -20.72
C GLN A 154 10.79 -8.51 -20.07
N LEU A 155 10.87 -7.41 -20.82
CA LEU A 155 10.41 -6.09 -20.33
C LEU A 155 8.90 -6.09 -20.05
N SER A 156 8.09 -6.66 -20.94
CA SER A 156 6.64 -6.77 -20.76
C SER A 156 6.30 -7.53 -19.47
N ALA A 157 6.95 -8.68 -19.23
CA ALA A 157 6.77 -9.45 -18.00
C ALA A 157 7.20 -8.65 -16.75
N TYR A 158 8.29 -7.88 -16.86
CA TYR A 158 8.74 -7.02 -15.77
C TYR A 158 7.72 -5.90 -15.47
N ILE A 159 7.19 -5.23 -16.49
CA ILE A 159 6.15 -4.19 -16.33
C ILE A 159 4.88 -4.80 -15.74
N THR A 160 4.46 -5.99 -16.17
CA THR A 160 3.30 -6.68 -15.59
C THR A 160 3.52 -7.02 -14.11
N ALA A 161 4.74 -7.43 -13.73
CA ALA A 161 5.03 -7.81 -12.35
C ALA A 161 5.20 -6.60 -11.40
N ASN A 162 5.74 -5.49 -11.90
CA ASN A 162 6.17 -4.36 -11.06
C ASN A 162 5.34 -3.09 -11.22
N SER A 163 4.58 -2.95 -12.32
CA SER A 163 3.88 -1.71 -12.67
C SER A 163 2.42 -1.94 -13.08
N ALA A 164 1.81 -3.10 -12.79
CA ALA A 164 0.48 -3.47 -13.30
C ALA A 164 -0.57 -2.34 -13.19
N ASP A 165 -0.61 -1.67 -12.05
CA ASP A 165 -1.59 -0.64 -11.73
C ASP A 165 -1.01 0.80 -11.75
N ASN A 166 0.24 0.97 -12.15
CA ASN A 166 0.91 2.27 -12.23
C ASN A 166 0.73 2.90 -13.62
N ALA A 167 0.77 4.24 -13.68
CA ALA A 167 0.98 4.93 -14.94
C ALA A 167 2.42 4.64 -15.40
N VAL A 168 2.61 4.39 -16.70
CA VAL A 168 3.88 3.93 -17.25
C VAL A 168 4.26 4.76 -18.47
N ILE A 169 5.53 5.15 -18.56
CA ILE A 169 6.19 5.56 -19.80
C ILE A 169 7.39 4.63 -20.06
N VAL A 170 7.48 4.09 -21.27
CA VAL A 170 8.60 3.30 -21.76
C VAL A 170 9.25 4.07 -22.90
N MET A 171 10.55 4.36 -22.78
CA MET A 171 11.30 5.06 -23.82
C MET A 171 12.64 4.39 -24.07
N GLY A 172 13.00 4.15 -25.32
CA GLY A 172 14.32 3.61 -25.63
C GLY A 172 14.50 3.28 -27.10
N ASP A 173 15.73 2.86 -27.43
CA ASP A 173 16.03 2.22 -28.70
C ASP A 173 15.54 0.77 -28.64
N THR A 174 14.38 0.53 -29.25
CA THR A 174 13.79 -0.80 -29.28
C THR A 174 14.32 -1.64 -30.43
N ASN A 175 15.11 -1.06 -31.36
CA ASN A 175 15.58 -1.69 -32.60
C ASN A 175 14.48 -2.30 -33.50
N THR A 176 13.20 -2.07 -33.17
CA THR A 176 12.05 -2.63 -33.89
C THR A 176 11.55 -1.70 -35.00
N ARG A 177 11.02 -2.30 -36.07
CA ARG A 177 10.21 -1.56 -37.05
C ARG A 177 8.84 -2.19 -37.25
N TYR A 178 7.78 -1.37 -37.22
CA TYR A 178 6.40 -1.85 -37.48
C TYR A 178 6.20 -2.54 -38.83
N THR A 179 7.11 -2.35 -39.79
CA THR A 179 7.07 -2.97 -41.11
C THR A 179 7.68 -4.36 -41.17
N ARG A 180 8.36 -4.83 -40.11
CA ARG A 180 8.96 -6.16 -40.04
C ARG A 180 7.98 -7.09 -39.32
N SER A 181 7.60 -8.18 -39.97
CA SER A 181 6.60 -9.15 -39.46
C SER A 181 6.97 -9.72 -38.10
N ASP A 182 8.27 -9.85 -37.85
CA ASP A 182 8.83 -10.50 -36.68
C ASP A 182 9.10 -9.50 -35.53
N ASP A 183 9.05 -8.19 -35.81
CA ASP A 183 9.19 -7.09 -34.85
C ASP A 183 7.85 -6.61 -34.25
N ASN A 184 6.78 -7.39 -34.39
CA ASN A 184 5.43 -6.97 -34.02
C ASN A 184 5.30 -6.63 -32.52
N LEU A 185 5.53 -5.35 -32.19
CA LEU A 185 5.21 -4.68 -30.92
C LEU A 185 3.70 -4.62 -30.61
N ILE A 186 2.85 -5.26 -31.43
CA ILE A 186 1.40 -5.11 -31.35
C ILE A 186 0.81 -6.24 -30.48
N HIS A 187 0.34 -5.85 -29.29
CA HIS A 187 -0.77 -6.49 -28.55
C HIS A 187 -0.53 -7.86 -27.88
N ARG A 188 0.59 -8.06 -27.17
CA ARG A 188 0.66 -9.16 -26.17
C ARG A 188 1.24 -8.68 -24.84
N GLY A 189 0.38 -8.08 -24.02
CA GLY A 189 0.56 -8.05 -22.56
C GLY A 189 0.71 -6.68 -21.86
N THR A 190 1.01 -5.58 -22.56
CA THR A 190 1.39 -4.32 -21.89
C THR A 190 0.26 -3.32 -21.65
N GLY A 191 -0.91 -3.47 -22.28
CA GLY A 191 -2.04 -2.53 -22.11
C GLY A 191 -1.76 -1.07 -22.55
N THR A 192 -0.64 -0.81 -23.22
CA THR A 192 -0.25 0.52 -23.71
C THR A 192 -0.94 0.81 -25.04
N ASP A 193 -1.70 1.89 -25.12
CA ASP A 193 -2.42 2.31 -26.33
C ASP A 193 -1.39 2.85 -27.34
N GLY A 194 -0.88 1.95 -28.19
CA GLY A 194 0.19 2.25 -29.13
C GLY A 194 -0.28 3.19 -30.23
N ARG A 195 -0.02 4.49 -30.07
CA ARG A 195 -0.19 5.47 -31.15
C ARG A 195 1.13 6.18 -31.50
N MET A 196 1.61 5.77 -32.68
CA MET A 196 2.41 6.48 -33.69
C MET A 196 3.84 6.95 -33.39
N GLY A 197 4.72 6.53 -34.30
CA GLY A 197 6.00 7.13 -34.66
C GLY A 197 6.63 6.23 -35.73
N GLY A 198 6.84 6.76 -36.95
CA GLY A 198 7.18 6.02 -38.18
C GLY A 198 8.46 5.17 -38.15
N ILE A 199 9.12 5.03 -39.32
CA ILE A 199 10.22 4.09 -39.67
C ILE A 199 11.43 4.03 -38.68
N LEU A 200 11.49 4.92 -37.68
CA LEU A 200 12.51 4.97 -36.64
C LEU A 200 12.44 3.74 -35.73
N VAL A 201 13.57 3.39 -35.13
CA VAL A 201 13.67 2.27 -34.20
C VAL A 201 13.42 2.67 -32.75
N ASP A 202 13.66 3.94 -32.40
CA ASP A 202 13.33 4.49 -31.08
C ASP A 202 11.81 4.59 -30.88
N LYS A 203 11.36 4.38 -29.64
CA LYS A 203 9.94 4.41 -29.26
C LYS A 203 9.71 5.14 -27.94
N ILE A 204 8.57 5.82 -27.85
CA ILE A 204 7.96 6.30 -26.61
C ILE A 204 6.58 5.65 -26.53
N LEU A 205 6.36 4.80 -25.53
CA LEU A 205 5.10 4.12 -25.25
C LEU A 205 4.60 4.58 -23.89
N PHE A 206 3.29 4.67 -23.72
CA PHE A 206 2.74 5.11 -22.45
C PHE A 206 1.38 4.49 -22.16
N ARG A 207 0.99 4.53 -20.89
CA ARG A 207 -0.38 4.34 -20.43
C ARG A 207 -0.60 5.12 -19.13
N GLY A 208 -1.81 5.63 -18.96
CA GLY A 208 -2.28 6.05 -17.64
C GLY A 208 -2.59 4.84 -16.76
N ASN A 209 -3.11 5.13 -15.57
CA ASN A 209 -3.78 4.16 -14.71
C ASN A 209 -5.13 4.71 -14.26
N ASN A 210 -5.74 4.08 -13.26
CA ASN A 210 -7.00 4.55 -12.71
C ASN A 210 -6.89 5.93 -12.04
N TYR A 211 -5.69 6.32 -11.58
CA TYR A 211 -5.46 7.57 -10.86
C TYR A 211 -5.01 8.73 -11.76
N ILE A 212 -4.10 8.46 -12.70
CA ILE A 212 -3.47 9.41 -13.62
C ILE A 212 -3.94 9.07 -15.03
N THR A 213 -4.63 10.02 -15.67
CA THR A 213 -4.83 9.98 -17.12
C THR A 213 -3.68 10.71 -17.79
N LEU A 214 -2.92 10.02 -18.64
CA LEU A 214 -1.90 10.61 -19.50
C LEU A 214 -2.49 10.85 -20.88
N THR A 215 -2.38 12.08 -21.37
CA THR A 215 -2.78 12.47 -22.73
C THR A 215 -1.54 12.90 -23.50
N LEU A 216 -1.31 12.28 -24.66
CA LEU A 216 -0.26 12.70 -25.58
C LEU A 216 -0.71 13.97 -26.30
N ASP A 217 -0.10 15.10 -25.96
CA ASP A 217 -0.40 16.39 -26.59
C ASP A 217 0.37 16.57 -27.88
N LYS A 218 1.63 16.12 -27.90
CA LYS A 218 2.55 16.32 -29.01
C LYS A 218 3.58 15.20 -29.11
N TRP A 219 3.94 14.83 -30.33
CA TRP A 219 5.09 13.97 -30.64
C TRP A 219 5.96 14.65 -31.70
N ASN A 220 7.28 14.63 -31.55
CA ASN A 220 8.21 15.22 -32.52
C ASN A 220 9.37 14.26 -32.84
N ASN A 221 9.87 14.37 -34.07
CA ASN A 221 11.23 13.99 -34.42
C ASN A 221 12.11 15.24 -34.31
N GLU A 222 13.07 15.23 -33.39
CA GLU A 222 13.88 16.40 -33.02
C GLU A 222 15.16 16.52 -33.85
N ASN A 223 15.34 15.72 -34.91
CA ASN A 223 16.57 15.67 -35.71
C ASN A 223 17.13 17.06 -36.09
N ALA A 224 16.28 17.97 -36.54
CA ALA A 224 16.70 19.31 -36.96
C ALA A 224 17.35 20.13 -35.83
N ALA A 225 16.94 19.89 -34.57
CA ALA A 225 17.52 20.54 -33.40
C ALA A 225 18.85 19.91 -32.95
N PHE A 226 19.24 18.75 -33.51
CA PHE A 226 20.43 17.99 -33.16
C PHE A 226 21.37 17.78 -34.35
N LEU A 227 21.44 18.78 -35.22
CA LEU A 227 22.48 18.90 -36.24
C LEU A 227 23.60 19.84 -35.77
N ASP A 228 24.84 19.56 -36.16
CA ASP A 228 25.95 20.50 -36.05
C ASP A 228 25.83 21.65 -37.07
N ASP A 229 26.76 22.62 -37.02
CA ASP A 229 26.77 23.79 -37.92
C ASP A 229 26.96 23.40 -39.41
N ALA A 230 27.47 22.19 -39.68
CA ALA A 230 27.62 21.64 -41.02
C ALA A 230 26.39 20.84 -41.49
N GLY A 231 25.37 20.69 -40.64
CA GLY A 231 24.15 19.93 -40.91
C GLY A 231 24.30 18.42 -40.70
N ALA A 232 25.38 17.94 -40.08
CA ALA A 232 25.55 16.53 -39.73
C ALA A 232 24.91 16.23 -38.37
N MET A 233 24.40 15.00 -38.20
CA MET A 233 23.76 14.58 -36.95
C MET A 233 24.78 14.46 -35.81
N LEU A 234 24.40 14.86 -34.60
CA LEU A 234 25.25 14.71 -33.41
C LEU A 234 25.38 13.25 -32.94
N SER A 235 24.43 12.40 -33.32
CA SER A 235 24.44 10.95 -33.09
C SER A 235 23.98 10.23 -34.36
N ASP A 236 24.11 8.91 -34.41
CA ASP A 236 23.66 8.08 -35.53
C ASP A 236 22.13 7.88 -35.55
N HIS A 237 21.44 8.17 -34.44
CA HIS A 237 19.98 8.22 -34.36
C HIS A 237 19.45 9.66 -34.26
N PRO A 238 18.27 9.96 -34.83
CA PRO A 238 17.58 11.20 -34.52
C PRO A 238 16.84 11.08 -33.18
N PRO A 239 16.90 12.08 -32.28
CA PRO A 239 16.13 12.06 -31.05
C PRO A 239 14.62 12.19 -31.33
N ILE A 240 13.80 11.57 -30.50
CA ILE A 240 12.35 11.72 -30.51
C ILE A 240 11.86 12.27 -29.17
N SER A 241 10.80 13.07 -29.20
CA SER A 241 10.22 13.65 -27.99
C SER A 241 8.71 13.55 -27.98
N SER A 242 8.13 13.68 -26.78
CA SER A 242 6.69 13.79 -26.60
C SER A 242 6.37 14.77 -25.48
N THR A 243 5.24 15.46 -25.60
CA THR A 243 4.66 16.29 -24.54
C THR A 243 3.38 15.63 -24.08
N PHE A 244 3.24 15.47 -22.77
CA PHE A 244 2.08 14.89 -22.13
C PHE A 244 1.40 15.92 -21.24
N SER A 245 0.07 15.98 -21.33
CA SER A 245 -0.77 16.54 -20.28
C SER A 245 -1.23 15.40 -19.39
N TRP A 246 -1.40 15.68 -18.11
CA TRP A 246 -1.94 14.72 -17.17
C TRP A 246 -2.99 15.34 -16.27
N THR A 247 -3.99 14.53 -15.97
CA THR A 247 -5.05 14.87 -15.03
C THR A 247 -5.17 13.76 -14.00
N LEU A 248 -5.51 14.16 -12.78
CA LEU A 248 -5.92 13.21 -11.75
C LEU A 248 -7.40 12.93 -11.91
N ASN A 249 -7.77 11.66 -11.78
CA ASN A 249 -9.16 11.33 -11.56
C ASN A 249 -9.50 11.63 -10.09
N ASP A 250 -9.95 12.86 -9.81
CA ASP A 250 -10.30 13.31 -8.45
C ASP A 250 -11.47 12.53 -7.83
N GLU A 251 -12.31 11.85 -8.62
CA GLU A 251 -13.32 10.91 -8.09
C GLU A 251 -12.66 9.65 -7.50
N ILE A 252 -11.46 9.29 -7.97
CA ILE A 252 -10.65 8.17 -7.46
C ILE A 252 -9.70 8.64 -6.34
N ARG A 253 -9.33 9.92 -6.30
CA ARG A 253 -8.81 10.56 -5.06
C ARG A 253 -9.84 10.53 -3.91
N LEU A 254 -11.11 10.33 -4.25
CA LEU A 254 -12.26 10.29 -3.33
C LEU A 254 -12.98 8.93 -3.25
N SER A 255 -12.52 7.88 -3.93
CA SER A 255 -13.10 6.53 -3.81
C SER A 255 -12.11 5.41 -4.12
N ASN A 256 -11.17 5.18 -3.21
CA ASN A 256 -10.63 3.82 -3.10
C ASN A 256 -11.74 2.94 -2.54
N ALA A 257 -12.09 1.83 -3.19
CA ALA A 257 -13.15 0.94 -2.70
C ALA A 257 -12.56 -0.28 -1.99
N VAL A 258 -13.19 -0.72 -0.90
CA VAL A 258 -12.90 -1.99 -0.23
C VAL A 258 -14.19 -2.76 0.02
N GLY A 259 -14.25 -3.99 -0.48
CA GLY A 259 -15.37 -4.91 -0.26
C GLY A 259 -15.10 -5.83 0.93
N VAL A 260 -16.04 -5.90 1.86
CA VAL A 260 -15.96 -6.77 3.04
C VAL A 260 -17.11 -7.76 3.12
N LEU A 261 -16.88 -8.93 3.72
CA LEU A 261 -17.88 -9.97 3.99
C LEU A 261 -17.78 -10.46 5.44
N CYS A 262 -18.95 -10.63 6.07
CA CYS A 262 -19.10 -11.35 7.33
C CYS A 262 -19.83 -12.67 7.08
N TYR A 263 -19.29 -13.78 7.58
CA TYR A 263 -19.93 -15.08 7.39
C TYR A 263 -19.63 -16.11 8.50
N ASN A 264 -20.65 -16.49 9.27
CA ASN A 264 -20.59 -17.71 10.08
C ASN A 264 -20.68 -18.95 9.16
N VAL A 265 -19.62 -19.77 9.14
CA VAL A 265 -19.44 -20.89 8.20
C VAL A 265 -19.84 -22.26 8.77
N ALA A 266 -20.43 -22.32 9.97
CA ALA A 266 -20.96 -23.54 10.57
C ALA A 266 -19.98 -24.74 10.59
N GLY A 267 -18.70 -24.48 10.87
CA GLY A 267 -17.60 -25.46 10.76
C GLY A 267 -17.47 -26.45 11.93
N LEU A 268 -18.55 -26.71 12.68
CA LEU A 268 -18.61 -27.74 13.72
C LEU A 268 -18.40 -29.16 13.12
N PRO A 269 -17.87 -30.15 13.86
CA PRO A 269 -17.69 -31.53 13.37
C PRO A 269 -18.95 -32.11 12.71
N ALA A 270 -18.80 -32.95 11.67
CA ALA A 270 -19.92 -33.45 10.84
C ALA A 270 -21.06 -34.11 11.64
N ILE A 271 -20.74 -34.76 12.77
CA ILE A 271 -21.74 -35.41 13.63
C ILE A 271 -22.68 -34.38 14.32
N LEU A 272 -22.27 -33.11 14.36
CA LEU A 272 -22.97 -31.98 14.96
C LEU A 272 -23.49 -30.99 13.90
N SER A 273 -23.10 -31.15 12.62
CA SER A 273 -23.51 -30.28 11.52
C SER A 273 -24.85 -30.71 10.91
N SER A 274 -25.62 -29.75 10.39
CA SER A 274 -26.90 -29.99 9.69
C SER A 274 -26.76 -30.26 8.18
N GLY A 275 -25.54 -30.58 7.69
CA GLY A 275 -25.20 -30.68 6.27
C GLY A 275 -23.95 -31.52 5.97
N ASN A 276 -23.35 -31.29 4.79
CA ASN A 276 -22.06 -31.88 4.38
C ASN A 276 -20.97 -30.80 4.47
N PRO A 277 -20.41 -30.55 5.67
CA PRO A 277 -19.54 -29.41 5.91
C PRO A 277 -18.25 -29.44 5.09
N GLU A 278 -17.69 -30.62 4.75
CA GLU A 278 -16.50 -30.70 3.89
C GLU A 278 -16.74 -30.07 2.51
N VAL A 279 -17.82 -30.50 1.84
CA VAL A 279 -18.17 -30.01 0.50
C VAL A 279 -18.60 -28.55 0.55
N TYR A 280 -19.38 -28.17 1.56
CA TYR A 280 -19.87 -26.81 1.70
C TYR A 280 -18.74 -25.84 2.04
N SER A 281 -17.78 -26.20 2.89
CA SER A 281 -16.63 -25.34 3.20
C SER A 281 -15.78 -25.04 1.96
N VAL A 282 -15.54 -26.02 1.08
CA VAL A 282 -14.82 -25.77 -0.18
C VAL A 282 -15.56 -24.76 -1.06
N GLU A 283 -16.88 -24.93 -1.23
CA GLU A 283 -17.71 -24.03 -2.02
C GLU A 283 -17.80 -22.62 -1.41
N MET A 284 -17.96 -22.52 -0.09
CA MET A 284 -17.91 -21.24 0.63
C MET A 284 -16.56 -20.55 0.40
N GLY A 285 -15.45 -21.26 0.60
CA GLY A 285 -14.09 -20.75 0.43
C GLY A 285 -13.83 -20.15 -0.95
N LYS A 286 -14.31 -20.84 -1.98
CA LYS A 286 -14.29 -20.34 -3.37
C LYS A 286 -15.12 -19.06 -3.53
N ARG A 287 -16.34 -19.02 -3.00
CA ARG A 287 -17.27 -17.89 -3.18
C ARG A 287 -16.84 -16.64 -2.40
N ILE A 288 -16.33 -16.79 -1.18
CA ILE A 288 -15.87 -15.65 -0.36
C ILE A 288 -14.63 -14.96 -0.94
N SER A 289 -13.93 -15.59 -1.88
CA SER A 289 -12.72 -15.03 -2.50
C SER A 289 -12.95 -13.74 -3.31
N LYS A 290 -14.21 -13.42 -3.64
CA LYS A 290 -14.59 -12.21 -4.38
C LYS A 290 -14.50 -10.91 -3.56
N TRP A 291 -14.32 -11.00 -2.23
CA TRP A 291 -14.20 -9.83 -1.34
C TRP A 291 -12.76 -9.59 -0.89
N ASP A 292 -12.44 -8.33 -0.61
CA ASP A 292 -11.11 -7.91 -0.20
C ASP A 292 -10.81 -8.33 1.23
N ILE A 293 -11.78 -8.27 2.14
CA ILE A 293 -11.62 -8.67 3.54
C ILE A 293 -12.82 -9.53 3.94
N VAL A 294 -12.57 -10.71 4.49
CA VAL A 294 -13.60 -11.64 4.95
C VAL A 294 -13.33 -12.03 6.40
N ASN A 295 -14.29 -11.80 7.27
CA ASN A 295 -14.31 -12.36 8.62
C ASN A 295 -15.25 -13.57 8.67
N VAL A 296 -14.69 -14.72 9.04
CA VAL A 296 -15.46 -15.95 9.25
C VAL A 296 -15.57 -16.30 10.73
N GLN A 297 -16.74 -16.80 11.12
CA GLN A 297 -17.03 -17.35 12.45
C GLN A 297 -17.32 -18.85 12.33
N GLU A 298 -17.16 -19.58 13.43
CA GLU A 298 -17.27 -21.04 13.48
C GLU A 298 -16.37 -21.80 12.50
N ASP A 299 -15.27 -21.20 12.07
CA ASP A 299 -14.27 -21.85 11.24
C ASP A 299 -13.37 -22.76 12.09
N PHE A 300 -13.93 -23.90 12.53
CA PHE A 300 -13.28 -24.88 13.41
C PHE A 300 -12.63 -26.02 12.62
N ASN A 301 -13.38 -27.11 12.38
CA ASN A 301 -12.83 -28.39 11.94
C ASN A 301 -12.61 -28.49 10.42
N TYR A 302 -13.18 -27.56 9.64
CA TYR A 302 -13.10 -27.56 8.17
C TYR A 302 -12.30 -26.40 7.59
N HIS A 303 -11.48 -25.74 8.42
CA HIS A 303 -10.60 -24.63 8.02
C HIS A 303 -9.75 -24.94 6.77
N ALA A 304 -9.14 -26.14 6.71
CA ALA A 304 -8.36 -26.55 5.55
C ALA A 304 -9.19 -26.65 4.26
N TYR A 305 -10.45 -27.10 4.36
CA TYR A 305 -11.39 -27.18 3.24
C TYR A 305 -11.84 -25.80 2.79
N LEU A 306 -12.16 -24.92 3.74
CA LEU A 306 -12.46 -23.50 3.46
C LEU A 306 -11.31 -22.84 2.70
N TYR A 307 -10.07 -23.22 2.98
CA TYR A 307 -8.88 -22.62 2.38
C TYR A 307 -8.45 -23.28 1.06
N GLU A 308 -8.96 -24.47 0.74
CA GLU A 308 -8.51 -25.30 -0.39
C GLU A 308 -8.69 -24.61 -1.75
N LYS A 309 -9.83 -23.93 -1.94
CA LYS A 309 -10.16 -23.20 -3.18
C LYS A 309 -10.31 -21.69 -2.98
N ASN A 310 -10.02 -21.21 -1.78
CA ASN A 310 -9.96 -19.78 -1.52
C ASN A 310 -8.73 -19.18 -2.22
N THR A 311 -8.86 -17.98 -2.80
CA THR A 311 -7.76 -17.31 -3.53
C THR A 311 -7.20 -16.08 -2.81
N GLN A 312 -7.72 -15.74 -1.62
CA GLN A 312 -7.23 -14.59 -0.86
C GLN A 312 -5.79 -14.85 -0.38
N LYS A 313 -4.93 -13.86 -0.52
CA LYS A 313 -3.48 -13.99 -0.32
C LYS A 313 -3.09 -14.07 1.16
N TYR A 314 -3.74 -13.27 2.00
CA TYR A 314 -3.44 -13.13 3.42
C TYR A 314 -4.51 -13.85 4.23
N ARG A 315 -4.09 -14.70 5.15
CA ARG A 315 -5.00 -15.56 5.92
C ARG A 315 -4.47 -15.75 7.33
N THR A 316 -5.35 -15.61 8.31
CA THR A 316 -4.99 -15.88 9.70
C THR A 316 -4.86 -17.39 9.91
N ALA A 317 -3.82 -17.83 10.63
CA ALA A 317 -3.73 -19.22 11.06
C ALA A 317 -4.85 -19.58 12.04
N THR A 318 -5.47 -20.76 11.90
CA THR A 318 -6.50 -21.26 12.83
C THR A 318 -5.98 -21.37 14.27
N SER A 319 -6.89 -21.16 15.24
CA SER A 319 -6.67 -21.44 16.67
C SER A 319 -6.99 -22.90 17.05
N GLY A 320 -7.40 -23.74 16.09
CA GLY A 320 -7.70 -25.16 16.28
C GLY A 320 -9.18 -25.50 16.07
N GLY A 321 -9.51 -26.78 16.19
CA GLY A 321 -10.90 -27.24 16.17
C GLY A 321 -11.58 -27.12 17.53
N VAL A 322 -12.87 -27.46 17.59
CA VAL A 322 -13.59 -27.58 18.86
C VAL A 322 -12.93 -28.68 19.74
N PRO A 323 -12.75 -28.46 21.06
CA PRO A 323 -13.17 -27.32 21.88
C PRO A 323 -12.11 -26.22 22.06
N PHE A 324 -10.96 -26.30 21.38
CA PHE A 324 -9.80 -25.45 21.68
C PHE A 324 -9.72 -24.18 20.83
N GLY A 325 -10.29 -24.19 19.63
CA GLY A 325 -10.28 -23.03 18.74
C GLY A 325 -11.43 -22.08 18.99
N SER A 326 -11.20 -20.79 18.69
CA SER A 326 -12.22 -19.75 18.73
C SER A 326 -13.15 -19.77 17.51
N GLY A 327 -12.73 -20.41 16.41
CA GLY A 327 -13.45 -20.41 15.14
C GLY A 327 -13.44 -19.05 14.43
N LEU A 328 -12.59 -18.12 14.87
CA LEU A 328 -12.48 -16.76 14.31
C LEU A 328 -11.24 -16.64 13.45
N ASN A 329 -11.46 -16.41 12.15
CA ASN A 329 -10.40 -16.20 11.17
C ASN A 329 -10.73 -15.05 10.22
N THR A 330 -9.69 -14.41 9.71
CA THR A 330 -9.75 -13.32 8.74
C THR A 330 -8.98 -13.73 7.49
N LEU A 331 -9.58 -13.50 6.32
CA LEU A 331 -8.96 -13.70 5.02
C LEU A 331 -8.96 -12.38 4.27
N SER A 332 -7.92 -12.10 3.50
CA SER A 332 -7.84 -10.84 2.75
C SER A 332 -7.00 -10.93 1.48
N ASN A 333 -7.39 -10.16 0.46
CA ASN A 333 -6.54 -9.84 -0.69
C ASN A 333 -5.53 -8.72 -0.37
N LEU A 334 -5.75 -8.00 0.74
CA LEU A 334 -4.95 -6.88 1.20
C LEU A 334 -3.97 -7.31 2.30
N PRO A 335 -2.76 -6.72 2.38
CA PRO A 335 -1.74 -7.15 3.33
C PRO A 335 -2.17 -6.97 4.78
N PHE A 336 -1.84 -7.96 5.61
CA PHE A 336 -1.92 -7.83 7.07
C PHE A 336 -0.74 -7.03 7.60
N SER A 337 -0.98 -6.24 8.64
CA SER A 337 0.09 -5.57 9.37
C SER A 337 1.00 -6.58 10.07
N THR A 338 2.29 -6.23 10.15
CA THR A 338 3.32 -6.96 10.92
C THR A 338 3.02 -7.01 12.43
N LEU A 339 2.15 -6.13 12.93
CA LEU A 339 1.65 -6.15 14.31
C LEU A 339 0.78 -7.38 14.61
N GLY A 340 0.34 -8.08 13.56
CA GLY A 340 -0.30 -9.39 13.61
C GLY A 340 -1.70 -9.42 14.21
N LEU A 341 -2.17 -10.63 14.48
CA LEU A 341 -3.50 -10.92 15.00
C LEU A 341 -3.49 -10.98 16.53
N GLU A 342 -4.45 -10.32 17.17
CA GLU A 342 -4.80 -10.55 18.58
C GLU A 342 -6.09 -11.36 18.68
N ARG A 343 -6.15 -12.32 19.62
CA ARG A 343 -7.35 -13.10 19.92
C ARG A 343 -7.72 -12.96 21.39
N THR A 344 -8.91 -12.44 21.66
CA THR A 344 -9.40 -12.19 23.02
C THR A 344 -10.62 -13.06 23.29
N LYS A 345 -10.53 -13.91 24.30
CA LYS A 345 -11.66 -14.71 24.79
C LYS A 345 -12.63 -13.84 25.57
N TRP A 346 -13.94 -14.14 25.47
CA TRP A 346 -14.94 -13.54 26.34
C TRP A 346 -14.71 -13.86 27.81
N SER A 347 -14.86 -12.84 28.66
CA SER A 347 -14.79 -13.00 30.13
C SER A 347 -16.06 -13.60 30.72
N GLU A 348 -17.20 -13.45 30.04
CA GLU A 348 -18.51 -13.98 30.43
C GLU A 348 -19.15 -14.72 29.24
N CYS A 349 -19.78 -15.85 29.53
CA CYS A 349 -20.49 -16.71 28.60
C CYS A 349 -21.66 -17.39 29.33
N SER A 350 -22.63 -17.87 28.58
CA SER A 350 -23.78 -18.65 29.03
C SER A 350 -23.70 -20.08 28.48
N ASN A 351 -24.31 -21.02 29.18
CA ASN A 351 -24.58 -22.36 28.66
C ASN A 351 -26.08 -22.70 28.75
N ASP A 352 -26.96 -21.69 28.86
CA ASP A 352 -28.38 -21.90 29.18
C ASP A 352 -29.14 -22.58 28.02
N GLU A 353 -29.02 -22.03 26.82
CA GLU A 353 -29.65 -22.58 25.60
C GLU A 353 -28.63 -23.17 24.61
N SER A 354 -27.35 -22.94 24.87
CA SER A 354 -26.23 -23.15 23.96
C SER A 354 -24.99 -23.60 24.75
N SER A 355 -23.89 -23.98 24.10
CA SER A 355 -22.65 -24.42 24.77
C SER A 355 -21.51 -23.41 24.61
N ASP A 356 -21.81 -22.11 24.71
CA ASP A 356 -20.87 -21.03 24.40
C ASP A 356 -19.62 -21.04 25.29
N CYS A 357 -19.71 -21.51 26.53
CA CYS A 357 -18.55 -21.61 27.42
C CYS A 357 -17.63 -22.79 27.10
N MET A 358 -18.04 -23.71 26.22
CA MET A 358 -17.30 -24.94 25.90
C MET A 358 -16.24 -24.72 24.81
N THR A 359 -16.20 -23.55 24.19
CA THR A 359 -15.13 -23.14 23.25
C THR A 359 -14.65 -21.73 23.63
N PRO A 360 -13.43 -21.32 23.25
CA PRO A 360 -12.97 -19.95 23.50
C PRO A 360 -13.58 -18.96 22.49
N LYS A 361 -14.91 -18.79 22.53
CA LYS A 361 -15.59 -17.69 21.84
C LYS A 361 -15.02 -16.34 22.31
N GLY A 362 -15.04 -15.37 21.40
CA GLY A 362 -14.30 -14.13 21.61
C GLY A 362 -14.40 -13.17 20.43
N PHE A 363 -13.37 -12.35 20.32
CA PHE A 363 -13.12 -11.51 19.17
C PHE A 363 -11.64 -11.53 18.78
N THR A 364 -11.34 -11.04 17.58
CA THR A 364 -9.98 -10.81 17.10
C THR A 364 -9.81 -9.39 16.61
N LEU A 365 -8.59 -8.85 16.68
CA LEU A 365 -8.16 -7.64 15.97
C LEU A 365 -7.08 -8.03 14.96
N GLN A 366 -7.29 -7.69 13.69
CA GLN A 366 -6.32 -7.79 12.62
C GLN A 366 -6.23 -6.44 11.90
N PRO A 367 -5.15 -5.66 12.08
CA PRO A 367 -4.93 -4.47 11.26
C PRO A 367 -4.58 -4.88 9.82
N ILE A 368 -5.17 -4.18 8.85
CA ILE A 368 -5.04 -4.46 7.41
C ILE A 368 -4.62 -3.18 6.67
N HIS A 369 -3.69 -3.31 5.73
CA HIS A 369 -3.24 -2.22 4.86
C HIS A 369 -4.21 -2.05 3.69
N LEU A 370 -4.92 -0.91 3.63
CA LEU A 370 -5.69 -0.50 2.46
C LEU A 370 -4.79 0.02 1.34
N ALA A 371 -3.68 0.66 1.71
CA ALA A 371 -2.57 1.12 0.89
C ALA A 371 -1.36 1.41 1.80
N ASP A 372 -0.23 1.85 1.23
CA ASP A 372 0.90 2.31 2.01
C ASP A 372 0.50 3.47 2.94
N GLY A 373 0.82 3.32 4.23
CA GLY A 373 0.44 4.27 5.27
C GLY A 373 -1.06 4.35 5.59
N ALA A 374 -1.92 3.53 4.97
CA ALA A 374 -3.36 3.46 5.23
C ALA A 374 -3.73 2.14 5.93
N ILE A 375 -3.85 2.15 7.26
CA ILE A 375 -4.12 0.96 8.07
C ILE A 375 -5.50 1.04 8.75
N ILE A 376 -6.32 0.02 8.52
CA ILE A 376 -7.63 -0.09 9.16
C ILE A 376 -7.64 -1.22 10.18
N ASP A 377 -8.27 -0.99 11.33
CA ASP A 377 -8.46 -2.02 12.34
C ASP A 377 -9.71 -2.84 12.02
N VAL A 378 -9.53 -4.14 11.76
CA VAL A 378 -10.63 -5.06 11.46
C VAL A 378 -10.85 -6.00 12.63
N TYR A 379 -12.07 -5.98 13.16
CA TYR A 379 -12.50 -6.83 14.26
C TYR A 379 -13.41 -7.95 13.77
N ASN A 380 -13.10 -9.20 14.17
CA ASN A 380 -13.97 -10.36 14.00
C ASN A 380 -14.56 -10.74 15.36
N LEU A 381 -15.87 -11.02 15.47
CA LEU A 381 -16.44 -11.53 16.71
C LEU A 381 -17.45 -12.66 16.52
N HIS A 382 -17.59 -13.48 17.55
CA HIS A 382 -18.71 -14.41 17.70
C HIS A 382 -19.18 -14.35 19.15
N ALA A 383 -20.31 -13.67 19.39
CA ALA A 383 -20.88 -13.47 20.73
C ALA A 383 -21.79 -14.64 21.14
N ASP A 384 -22.13 -14.66 22.43
CA ASP A 384 -22.96 -15.68 23.08
C ASP A 384 -24.31 -15.91 22.37
N ALA A 385 -24.66 -17.18 22.08
CA ALA A 385 -25.86 -17.54 21.33
C ALA A 385 -27.09 -17.74 22.24
N GLY A 386 -28.29 -17.81 21.66
CA GLY A 386 -29.54 -18.04 22.40
C GLY A 386 -30.34 -16.78 22.72
N VAL A 387 -31.53 -16.95 23.29
CA VAL A 387 -32.51 -15.89 23.56
C VAL A 387 -32.94 -15.81 25.02
N SER A 388 -32.38 -16.63 25.90
CA SER A 388 -32.64 -16.55 27.33
C SER A 388 -32.18 -15.21 27.92
N ALA A 389 -32.58 -14.94 29.16
CA ALA A 389 -32.07 -13.77 29.88
C ALA A 389 -30.58 -13.91 30.23
N ALA A 390 -30.10 -15.15 30.44
CA ALA A 390 -28.69 -15.42 30.71
C ALA A 390 -27.82 -15.15 29.48
N ASP A 391 -28.25 -15.62 28.31
CA ASP A 391 -27.54 -15.43 27.04
C ASP A 391 -27.46 -13.94 26.66
N GLN A 392 -28.59 -13.23 26.80
CA GLN A 392 -28.60 -11.78 26.54
C GLN A 392 -27.70 -11.00 27.50
N LYS A 393 -27.58 -11.43 28.77
CA LYS A 393 -26.66 -10.83 29.73
C LYS A 393 -25.20 -11.08 29.35
N ALA A 394 -24.87 -12.31 28.96
CA ALA A 394 -23.54 -12.67 28.49
C ALA A 394 -23.17 -11.87 27.23
N ARG A 395 -24.06 -11.76 26.23
CA ARG A 395 -23.84 -10.90 25.05
C ARG A 395 -23.62 -9.44 25.40
N ALA A 396 -24.37 -8.90 26.36
CA ALA A 396 -24.18 -7.51 26.80
C ALA A 396 -22.78 -7.30 27.40
N SER A 397 -22.29 -8.29 28.17
CA SER A 397 -20.93 -8.32 28.69
C SER A 397 -19.88 -8.46 27.58
N ASN A 398 -20.11 -9.31 26.57
CA ASN A 398 -19.23 -9.45 25.39
C ASN A 398 -19.08 -8.13 24.60
N LEU A 399 -20.21 -7.47 24.27
CA LEU A 399 -20.17 -6.20 23.54
C LEU A 399 -19.54 -5.09 24.36
N LYS A 400 -19.74 -5.07 25.69
CA LYS A 400 -19.02 -4.13 26.56
C LYS A 400 -17.51 -4.39 26.52
N GLN A 401 -17.08 -5.64 26.67
CA GLN A 401 -15.65 -6.02 26.63
C GLN A 401 -15.00 -5.61 25.30
N LEU A 402 -15.66 -5.85 24.17
CA LEU A 402 -15.18 -5.40 22.85
C LEU A 402 -15.13 -3.87 22.76
N GLY A 403 -16.14 -3.17 23.28
CA GLY A 403 -16.18 -1.71 23.27
C GLY A 403 -15.05 -1.08 24.09
N ASP A 404 -14.80 -1.62 25.29
CA ASP A 404 -13.68 -1.21 26.13
C ASP A 404 -12.34 -1.44 25.38
N TYR A 405 -12.18 -2.60 24.73
CA TYR A 405 -10.99 -2.93 23.96
C TYR A 405 -10.77 -1.98 22.76
N ILE A 406 -11.82 -1.69 21.97
CA ILE A 406 -11.74 -0.75 20.83
C ILE A 406 -11.36 0.66 21.31
N SER A 407 -11.88 1.08 22.46
CA SER A 407 -11.58 2.39 23.04
C SER A 407 -10.12 2.51 23.46
N GLU A 408 -9.52 1.43 23.95
CA GLU A 408 -8.12 1.40 24.40
C GLU A 408 -7.13 1.21 23.24
N ASN A 409 -7.46 0.35 22.27
CA ASN A 409 -6.48 -0.14 21.29
C ASN A 409 -6.63 0.49 19.90
N SER A 410 -7.78 1.10 19.60
CA SER A 410 -8.11 1.68 18.28
C SER A 410 -8.58 3.13 18.38
N ALA A 411 -8.16 3.86 19.41
CA ALA A 411 -8.52 5.25 19.62
C ALA A 411 -8.05 6.12 18.44
N GLY A 412 -8.99 6.78 17.75
CA GLY A 412 -8.70 7.61 16.58
C GLY A 412 -8.49 6.83 15.27
N ASN A 413 -8.36 5.51 15.32
CA ASN A 413 -8.27 4.67 14.12
C ASN A 413 -9.64 4.52 13.44
N ALA A 414 -9.62 4.33 12.12
CA ALA A 414 -10.79 3.80 11.41
C ALA A 414 -10.95 2.32 11.76
N VAL A 415 -12.20 1.89 11.93
CA VAL A 415 -12.52 0.55 12.43
C VAL A 415 -13.64 -0.06 11.60
N ILE A 416 -13.52 -1.35 11.27
CA ILE A 416 -14.61 -2.19 10.80
C ILE A 416 -14.77 -3.36 11.78
N VAL A 417 -15.97 -3.51 12.35
CA VAL A 417 -16.35 -4.61 13.24
C VAL A 417 -17.34 -5.50 12.52
N MET A 418 -16.97 -6.76 12.31
CA MET A 418 -17.80 -7.76 11.61
C MET A 418 -17.91 -9.02 12.44
N GLY A 419 -19.10 -9.58 12.53
CA GLY A 419 -19.24 -10.89 13.13
C GLY A 419 -20.67 -11.31 13.41
N ASP A 420 -20.81 -12.55 13.83
CA ASP A 420 -22.02 -13.06 14.44
C ASP A 420 -22.16 -12.46 15.85
N THR A 421 -22.91 -11.38 15.94
CA THR A 421 -23.17 -10.72 17.23
C THR A 421 -24.21 -11.47 18.04
N ASN A 422 -24.91 -12.44 17.44
CA ASN A 422 -26.10 -13.07 17.99
C ASN A 422 -27.19 -12.09 18.45
N THR A 423 -27.08 -10.79 18.13
CA THR A 423 -28.00 -9.74 18.61
C THR A 423 -29.07 -9.36 17.61
N ARG A 424 -30.18 -8.81 18.13
CA ARG A 424 -31.16 -8.06 17.35
C ARG A 424 -31.46 -6.73 18.00
N TYR A 425 -31.60 -5.66 17.21
CA TYR A 425 -32.00 -4.33 17.71
C TYR A 425 -33.37 -4.35 18.41
N THR A 426 -34.24 -5.28 18.01
CA THR A 426 -35.57 -5.48 18.59
C THR A 426 -35.56 -6.26 19.89
N ARG A 427 -34.47 -6.95 20.24
CA ARG A 427 -34.44 -7.80 21.43
C ARG A 427 -34.29 -6.96 22.71
N LYS A 428 -35.06 -7.31 23.75
CA LYS A 428 -35.24 -6.48 24.94
C LYS A 428 -33.96 -6.25 25.75
N LEU A 429 -33.10 -7.25 25.91
CA LEU A 429 -31.91 -7.15 26.76
C LEU A 429 -30.59 -7.07 25.96
N ASP A 430 -30.61 -7.26 24.65
CA ASP A 430 -29.42 -7.01 23.82
C ASP A 430 -29.01 -5.53 23.88
N THR A 431 -27.70 -5.27 23.76
CA THR A 431 -27.11 -3.93 23.89
C THR A 431 -26.41 -3.45 22.61
N ILE A 432 -26.82 -3.96 21.44
CA ILE A 432 -26.16 -3.64 20.16
C ILE A 432 -26.27 -2.15 19.81
N ALA A 433 -27.41 -1.51 20.08
CA ALA A 433 -27.58 -0.08 19.85
C ALA A 433 -26.68 0.76 20.76
N GLU A 434 -26.55 0.36 22.03
CA GLU A 434 -25.69 0.99 23.01
C GLU A 434 -24.20 0.80 22.68
N PHE A 435 -23.80 -0.38 22.19
CA PHE A 435 -22.44 -0.65 21.71
C PHE A 435 -22.09 0.24 20.51
N VAL A 436 -22.95 0.26 19.49
CA VAL A 436 -22.77 1.06 18.28
C VAL A 436 -22.62 2.54 18.63
N ALA A 437 -23.53 3.07 19.47
CA ALA A 437 -23.47 4.46 19.91
C ALA A 437 -22.24 4.75 20.76
N GLY A 438 -21.91 3.88 21.72
CA GLY A 438 -20.78 4.07 22.65
C GLY A 438 -19.42 4.03 21.96
N GLN A 439 -19.30 3.32 20.84
CA GLN A 439 -18.08 3.23 20.05
C GLN A 439 -18.06 4.17 18.83
N ASN A 440 -19.08 5.04 18.69
CA ASN A 440 -19.25 5.92 17.54
C ASN A 440 -19.19 5.15 16.20
N LEU A 441 -19.81 3.97 16.18
CA LEU A 441 -19.93 3.14 15.00
C LEU A 441 -21.25 3.45 14.28
N THR A 442 -21.30 3.08 13.01
CA THR A 442 -22.50 2.99 12.19
C THR A 442 -22.70 1.53 11.79
N ASP A 443 -23.90 0.99 11.96
CA ASP A 443 -24.26 -0.32 11.42
C ASP A 443 -24.73 -0.18 9.98
N GLY A 444 -24.12 -0.93 9.06
CA GLY A 444 -24.38 -0.79 7.63
C GLY A 444 -25.79 -1.16 7.21
N TRP A 445 -26.44 -2.12 7.89
CA TRP A 445 -27.84 -2.44 7.62
C TRP A 445 -28.77 -1.30 8.08
N ILE A 446 -28.46 -0.71 9.24
CA ILE A 446 -29.21 0.44 9.76
C ILE A 446 -29.08 1.64 8.82
N GLU A 447 -27.88 1.98 8.38
CA GLU A 447 -27.67 3.10 7.47
C GLU A 447 -28.27 2.84 6.10
N TYR A 448 -27.88 1.74 5.45
CA TYR A 448 -28.17 1.51 4.05
C TYR A 448 -29.62 1.07 3.81
N VAL A 449 -30.10 0.05 4.54
CA VAL A 449 -31.44 -0.51 4.35
C VAL A 449 -32.47 0.31 5.11
N ARG A 450 -32.19 0.62 6.38
CA ARG A 450 -33.15 1.29 7.28
C ARG A 450 -33.08 2.81 7.24
N LYS A 451 -32.15 3.40 6.46
CA LYS A 451 -31.98 4.86 6.31
C LYS A 451 -31.77 5.56 7.65
N GLY A 452 -30.93 4.98 8.50
CA GLY A 452 -30.58 5.46 9.83
C GLY A 452 -31.62 5.17 10.93
N LYS A 453 -32.75 4.50 10.61
CA LYS A 453 -33.85 4.29 11.56
C LYS A 453 -33.69 2.99 12.34
N LEU A 454 -33.18 3.11 13.56
CA LEU A 454 -33.10 2.00 14.53
C LEU A 454 -34.47 1.35 14.78
N PRO A 455 -34.57 0.01 14.77
CA PRO A 455 -35.73 -0.70 15.29
C PRO A 455 -36.00 -0.37 16.76
N LYS A 456 -37.27 -0.43 17.18
CA LYS A 456 -37.65 -0.20 18.58
C LYS A 456 -37.24 -1.40 19.44
N LYS A 457 -36.41 -1.16 20.45
CA LYS A 457 -36.01 -2.15 21.46
C LYS A 457 -37.24 -2.74 22.16
N GLY A 458 -37.30 -4.07 22.24
CA GLY A 458 -38.43 -4.83 22.78
C GLY A 458 -39.64 -4.98 21.84
N ALA A 459 -39.55 -4.54 20.59
CA ALA A 459 -40.58 -4.82 19.59
C ALA A 459 -40.48 -6.26 19.03
N GLU A 460 -41.48 -6.64 18.23
CA GLU A 460 -41.44 -7.91 17.49
C GLU A 460 -40.18 -8.00 16.61
N ALA A 461 -39.59 -9.19 16.57
CA ALA A 461 -38.36 -9.42 15.83
C ALA A 461 -38.61 -9.34 14.31
N ILE A 462 -37.74 -8.60 13.62
CA ILE A 462 -37.77 -8.48 12.15
C ILE A 462 -37.06 -9.70 11.55
N LYS A 463 -37.72 -10.85 11.60
CA LYS A 463 -37.13 -12.14 11.17
C LYS A 463 -37.03 -12.25 9.66
N CYS A 464 -35.99 -12.95 9.20
CA CYS A 464 -35.84 -13.30 7.80
C CYS A 464 -36.62 -14.57 7.46
N GLU A 465 -37.26 -14.58 6.29
CA GLU A 465 -37.84 -15.79 5.71
C GLU A 465 -36.75 -16.52 4.91
N THR A 466 -36.38 -17.73 5.31
CA THR A 466 -35.25 -18.46 4.71
C THR A 466 -35.43 -18.73 3.21
N ALA A 467 -36.68 -18.95 2.76
CA ALA A 467 -36.97 -19.26 1.36
C ALA A 467 -36.85 -18.04 0.43
N ASN A 468 -37.10 -16.83 0.95
CA ASN A 468 -37.14 -15.57 0.20
C ASN A 468 -36.44 -14.47 1.00
N MET A 469 -35.19 -14.70 1.39
CA MET A 469 -34.46 -13.77 2.24
C MET A 469 -34.15 -12.48 1.48
N THR A 470 -34.60 -11.35 2.02
CA THR A 470 -34.36 -10.03 1.44
C THR A 470 -33.52 -9.16 2.37
N ASN A 471 -33.13 -7.97 1.90
CA ASN A 471 -32.34 -7.05 2.71
C ASN A 471 -33.17 -6.39 3.84
N GLU A 472 -34.50 -6.38 3.76
CA GLU A 472 -35.39 -5.70 4.71
C GLU A 472 -35.51 -6.39 6.07
N CYS A 473 -35.15 -7.67 6.15
CA CYS A 473 -35.15 -8.42 7.41
C CYS A 473 -33.83 -8.25 8.18
N GLU A 474 -33.87 -8.48 9.49
CA GLU A 474 -32.68 -8.41 10.34
C GLU A 474 -32.05 -9.81 10.50
N VAL A 475 -30.76 -9.91 10.21
CA VAL A 475 -29.90 -11.05 10.58
C VAL A 475 -29.11 -10.72 11.86
N VAL A 476 -28.52 -11.73 12.51
CA VAL A 476 -27.75 -11.54 13.75
C VAL A 476 -26.29 -11.17 13.50
N ASP A 477 -25.77 -11.49 12.31
CA ASP A 477 -24.51 -11.03 11.78
C ASP A 477 -24.55 -9.52 11.51
N LYS A 478 -23.50 -8.78 11.87
CA LYS A 478 -23.43 -7.33 11.70
C LYS A 478 -22.13 -6.91 11.02
N ILE A 479 -22.19 -5.86 10.21
CA ILE A 479 -21.04 -5.10 9.74
C ILE A 479 -21.23 -3.68 10.23
N MET A 480 -20.38 -3.27 11.17
CA MET A 480 -20.38 -1.94 11.79
C MET A 480 -19.05 -1.26 11.50
N TYR A 481 -19.04 0.05 11.33
CA TYR A 481 -17.81 0.75 10.96
C TYR A 481 -17.76 2.17 11.51
N ARG A 482 -16.56 2.76 11.56
CA ARG A 482 -16.36 4.20 11.76
C ARG A 482 -15.14 4.70 11.02
N SER A 483 -15.20 5.95 10.60
CA SER A 483 -14.02 6.72 10.18
C SER A 483 -13.09 6.98 11.37
N GLY A 484 -11.81 7.22 11.07
CA GLY A 484 -10.79 7.66 12.01
C GLY A 484 -10.33 9.09 11.75
N LYS A 485 -9.23 9.48 12.41
CA LYS A 485 -8.57 10.79 12.22
C LYS A 485 -7.99 10.97 10.82
N TYR A 486 -7.56 9.86 10.22
CA TYR A 486 -6.80 9.87 8.97
C TYR A 486 -7.41 9.03 7.84
N ILE A 487 -8.31 8.10 8.13
CA ILE A 487 -9.08 7.36 7.11
C ILE A 487 -10.55 7.70 7.28
N THR A 488 -11.19 8.17 6.22
CA THR A 488 -12.64 8.32 6.14
C THR A 488 -13.22 7.14 5.40
N LEU A 489 -14.29 6.55 5.95
CA LEU A 489 -15.06 5.48 5.32
C LEU A 489 -16.46 5.98 4.97
N THR A 490 -16.91 5.67 3.76
CA THR A 490 -18.27 5.92 3.27
C THR A 490 -18.88 4.61 2.84
N LEU A 491 -20.03 4.24 3.40
CA LEU A 491 -20.74 3.03 2.99
C LEU A 491 -21.44 3.26 1.64
N ASP A 492 -20.97 2.56 0.61
CA ASP A 492 -21.56 2.63 -0.72
C ASP A 492 -22.69 1.63 -0.90
N LYS A 493 -22.51 0.43 -0.33
CA LYS A 493 -23.45 -0.67 -0.48
C LYS A 493 -23.44 -1.58 0.74
N TRP A 494 -24.63 -2.04 1.13
CA TRP A 494 -24.83 -3.18 2.01
C TRP A 494 -25.69 -4.22 1.31
N ASN A 495 -25.40 -5.51 1.51
CA ASN A 495 -26.22 -6.58 0.92
C ASN A 495 -26.23 -7.86 1.77
N ASN A 496 -27.37 -8.54 1.80
CA ASN A 496 -27.47 -9.94 2.20
C ASN A 496 -27.15 -10.82 0.99
N GLU A 497 -26.13 -11.65 1.10
CA GLU A 497 -25.58 -12.45 0.00
C GLU A 497 -26.18 -13.86 -0.08
N ASN A 498 -27.22 -14.17 0.69
CA ASN A 498 -27.79 -15.52 0.83
C ASN A 498 -28.03 -16.24 -0.51
N GLU A 499 -28.61 -15.56 -1.51
CA GLU A 499 -28.88 -16.13 -2.83
C GLU A 499 -27.60 -16.68 -3.49
N ALA A 500 -26.48 -15.97 -3.35
CA ALA A 500 -25.20 -16.35 -3.90
C ALA A 500 -24.54 -17.52 -3.14
N PHE A 501 -25.09 -17.95 -1.99
CA PHE A 501 -24.58 -19.02 -1.13
C PHE A 501 -25.57 -20.16 -0.95
N LEU A 502 -26.44 -20.36 -1.95
CA LEU A 502 -27.22 -21.58 -2.09
C LEU A 502 -26.48 -22.62 -2.94
N ASP A 503 -26.67 -23.89 -2.62
CA ASP A 503 -26.29 -25.00 -3.48
C ASP A 503 -27.23 -25.14 -4.67
N LYS A 504 -26.91 -26.06 -5.59
CA LYS A 504 -27.70 -26.31 -6.81
C LYS A 504 -29.15 -26.75 -6.56
N THR A 505 -29.49 -27.13 -5.34
CA THR A 505 -30.85 -27.53 -4.92
C THR A 505 -31.59 -26.41 -4.20
N GLY A 506 -30.95 -25.25 -4.02
CA GLY A 506 -31.50 -24.11 -3.29
C GLY A 506 -31.29 -24.19 -1.76
N LYS A 507 -30.49 -25.13 -1.25
CA LYS A 507 -30.18 -25.22 0.18
C LYS A 507 -28.99 -24.31 0.52
N ALA A 508 -29.06 -23.58 1.62
CA ALA A 508 -27.96 -22.74 2.09
C ALA A 508 -26.72 -23.56 2.47
N LEU A 509 -25.52 -23.04 2.17
CA LEU A 509 -24.24 -23.67 2.48
C LEU A 509 -23.86 -23.58 3.97
N SER A 510 -24.45 -22.63 4.69
CA SER A 510 -24.39 -22.46 6.14
C SER A 510 -25.80 -22.18 6.66
N ASP A 511 -26.03 -22.35 7.96
CA ASP A 511 -27.27 -21.94 8.62
C ASP A 511 -27.37 -20.42 8.82
N HIS A 512 -26.28 -19.70 8.62
CA HIS A 512 -26.26 -18.24 8.51
C HIS A 512 -26.20 -17.77 7.04
N PRO A 513 -26.84 -16.65 6.71
CA PRO A 513 -26.60 -15.96 5.45
C PRO A 513 -25.35 -15.06 5.56
N PRO A 514 -24.46 -15.02 4.55
CA PRO A 514 -23.39 -14.03 4.53
C PRO A 514 -23.94 -12.63 4.28
N ILE A 515 -23.34 -11.62 4.89
CA ILE A 515 -23.63 -10.21 4.61
C ILE A 515 -22.37 -9.49 4.14
N SER A 516 -22.54 -8.52 3.25
CA SER A 516 -21.44 -7.77 2.65
C SER A 516 -21.62 -6.27 2.78
N SER A 517 -20.50 -5.55 2.72
CA SER A 517 -20.51 -4.10 2.54
C SER A 517 -19.39 -3.68 1.60
N THR A 518 -19.62 -2.61 0.84
CA THR A 518 -18.58 -1.94 0.05
C THR A 518 -18.40 -0.54 0.60
N PHE A 519 -17.16 -0.17 0.89
CA PHE A 519 -16.82 1.15 1.39
C PHE A 519 -15.91 1.88 0.41
N SER A 520 -16.26 3.11 0.08
CA SER A 520 -15.31 4.08 -0.45
C SER A 520 -14.52 4.67 0.71
N TRP A 521 -13.23 4.90 0.51
CA TRP A 521 -12.36 5.46 1.53
C TRP A 521 -11.39 6.49 0.96
N SER A 522 -10.99 7.42 1.84
CA SER A 522 -10.02 8.48 1.54
C SER A 522 -9.13 8.76 2.75
N MET A 523 -7.94 9.32 2.49
CA MET A 523 -7.01 9.72 3.55
C MET A 523 -7.07 11.22 3.83
N ASN A 524 -6.88 11.57 5.10
CA ASN A 524 -6.61 12.95 5.51
C ASN A 524 -5.18 13.32 5.12
N PRO A 525 -4.96 14.31 4.23
CA PRO A 525 -3.62 14.67 3.78
C PRO A 525 -2.74 15.31 4.86
N ASP A 526 -3.29 15.68 6.02
CA ASP A 526 -2.48 16.24 7.11
C ASP A 526 -1.85 15.17 8.02
N PHE A 527 -2.12 13.89 7.75
CA PHE A 527 -1.58 12.73 8.45
C PHE A 527 -0.81 11.82 7.48
N ASN A 528 0.29 11.25 7.96
CA ASN A 528 1.04 10.21 7.26
C ASN A 528 1.54 9.20 8.30
N LEU A 529 1.02 7.98 8.25
CA LEU A 529 1.49 6.90 9.10
C LEU A 529 2.53 6.11 8.34
N SER A 530 3.65 5.78 8.98
CA SER A 530 4.58 4.81 8.41
C SER A 530 4.01 3.41 8.48
N ASN A 531 4.62 2.44 7.80
CA ASN A 531 4.45 1.02 8.18
C ASN A 531 4.94 0.79 9.62
N ALA A 532 4.43 -0.25 10.28
CA ALA A 532 4.94 -0.70 11.57
C ALA A 532 6.04 -1.75 11.37
N TYR A 533 7.08 -1.66 12.19
CA TYR A 533 8.23 -2.56 12.15
C TYR A 533 8.40 -3.29 13.48
N GLY A 534 8.90 -4.53 13.44
CA GLY A 534 8.91 -5.44 14.57
C GLY A 534 7.91 -6.58 14.38
N GLY A 535 7.16 -6.91 15.43
CA GLY A 535 6.24 -8.03 15.37
C GLY A 535 5.14 -8.03 16.42
N PRO A 536 4.40 -9.14 16.53
CA PRO A 536 3.05 -9.13 17.08
C PRO A 536 2.98 -9.30 18.59
N HIS A 537 4.04 -8.97 19.33
CA HIS A 537 4.14 -9.29 20.76
C HIS A 537 3.90 -8.07 21.65
N GLY A 538 3.05 -8.23 22.67
CA GLY A 538 2.59 -7.14 23.52
C GLY A 538 1.16 -6.73 23.19
N THR A 539 0.63 -5.71 23.86
CA THR A 539 -0.72 -5.17 23.65
C THR A 539 -0.67 -4.08 22.57
N PHE A 540 -1.73 -3.97 21.77
CA PHE A 540 -1.86 -2.89 20.81
C PHE A 540 -1.89 -1.52 21.50
N PHE A 541 -1.38 -0.50 20.83
CA PHE A 541 -1.56 0.89 21.23
C PHE A 541 -1.55 1.80 20.02
N THR A 542 -2.14 2.98 20.15
CA THR A 542 -2.10 4.05 19.16
C THR A 542 -2.23 5.41 19.85
N ASP A 543 -1.40 6.37 19.44
CA ASP A 543 -1.49 7.75 19.90
C ASP A 543 -2.44 8.61 19.04
N LEU A 544 -3.03 8.04 17.99
CA LEU A 544 -3.66 8.80 16.92
C LEU A 544 -4.81 9.72 17.39
N ALA A 545 -5.57 9.30 18.40
CA ALA A 545 -6.61 10.14 19.02
C ALA A 545 -6.08 11.43 19.68
N LEU A 546 -4.80 11.45 20.07
CA LEU A 546 -4.13 12.55 20.77
C LEU A 546 -3.20 13.36 19.85
N THR A 547 -2.98 12.90 18.61
CA THR A 547 -2.19 13.61 17.61
C THR A 547 -3.04 14.56 16.77
N GLU A 548 -2.48 15.74 16.45
CA GLU A 548 -3.08 16.79 15.65
C GLU A 548 -2.00 17.45 14.77
N PRO A 549 -2.32 17.89 13.56
CA PRO A 549 -1.43 18.73 12.76
C PRO A 549 -1.05 20.02 13.50
N GLY A 550 0.21 20.46 13.33
CA GLY A 550 0.72 21.68 13.95
C GLY A 550 1.07 21.60 15.45
N GLN A 551 1.02 20.41 16.05
CA GLN A 551 1.46 20.20 17.44
C GLN A 551 2.92 20.58 17.68
N THR A 552 3.24 20.95 18.92
CA THR A 552 4.63 21.17 19.35
C THR A 552 5.08 20.03 20.26
N VAL A 553 5.94 19.16 19.73
CA VAL A 553 6.67 18.18 20.54
C VAL A 553 7.80 18.90 21.29
N SER A 554 7.75 18.84 22.61
CA SER A 554 8.76 19.46 23.47
C SER A 554 9.97 18.54 23.69
N SER A 555 9.73 17.23 23.74
CA SER A 555 10.81 16.26 23.90
C SER A 555 10.40 14.83 23.58
N ILE A 556 11.41 14.01 23.32
CA ILE A 556 11.31 12.57 23.10
C ILE A 556 12.23 11.84 24.09
N THR A 557 11.75 10.73 24.65
CA THR A 557 12.54 9.86 25.52
C THR A 557 12.48 8.42 25.01
N ILE A 558 13.64 7.79 24.85
CA ILE A 558 13.75 6.36 24.55
C ILE A 558 14.40 5.68 25.77
N ARG A 559 13.76 4.65 26.31
CA ARG A 559 14.36 3.77 27.31
C ARG A 559 14.89 2.53 26.60
N GLY A 560 16.16 2.22 26.79
CA GLY A 560 16.72 0.99 26.24
C GLY A 560 18.05 0.58 26.85
N ALA A 561 18.38 -0.69 26.63
CA ALA A 561 19.69 -1.27 26.92
C ALA A 561 20.09 -2.20 25.77
N ARG A 562 19.79 -3.51 25.89
CA ARG A 562 19.93 -4.48 24.78
C ARG A 562 18.76 -4.43 23.80
N ARG A 563 17.61 -3.91 24.22
CA ARG A 563 16.43 -3.67 23.40
C ARG A 563 15.78 -2.36 23.81
N VAL A 564 14.79 -1.91 23.06
CA VAL A 564 13.97 -0.76 23.41
C VAL A 564 12.89 -1.21 24.39
N ASP A 565 12.95 -0.67 25.60
CA ASP A 565 12.02 -0.97 26.68
C ASP A 565 10.77 -0.07 26.62
N ALA A 566 10.94 1.20 26.28
CA ALA A 566 9.84 2.16 26.19
C ALA A 566 10.15 3.37 25.31
N VAL A 567 9.08 4.00 24.81
CA VAL A 567 9.11 5.28 24.09
C VAL A 567 8.16 6.26 24.76
N ARG A 568 8.53 7.55 24.77
CA ARG A 568 7.70 8.62 25.29
C ARG A 568 7.86 9.92 24.51
N ILE A 569 6.74 10.53 24.10
CA ILE A 569 6.66 11.87 23.51
C ILE A 569 5.97 12.81 24.51
N ASP A 570 6.56 13.98 24.76
CA ASP A 570 5.96 15.06 25.54
C ASP A 570 5.54 16.18 24.58
N VAL A 571 4.23 16.45 24.47
CA VAL A 571 3.65 17.54 23.65
C VAL A 571 3.31 18.72 24.55
N SER A 572 3.69 19.94 24.16
CA SER A 572 3.38 21.17 24.92
C SER A 572 2.22 21.97 24.36
N GLU A 573 1.98 21.91 23.04
CA GLU A 573 0.94 22.68 22.35
C GLU A 573 0.28 21.84 21.24
N PRO A 574 -1.00 22.07 20.90
CA PRO A 574 -1.92 23.04 21.52
C PRO A 574 -2.54 22.53 22.83
N THR A 575 -2.28 21.27 23.18
CA THR A 575 -2.76 20.66 24.42
C THR A 575 -1.63 19.83 25.00
N GLU A 576 -1.23 20.15 26.23
CA GLU A 576 -0.18 19.43 26.93
C GLU A 576 -0.58 17.95 27.10
N SER A 577 0.27 17.04 26.64
CA SER A 577 0.02 15.61 26.74
C SER A 577 1.32 14.83 26.83
N THR A 578 1.22 13.62 27.38
CA THR A 578 2.30 12.65 27.45
C THR A 578 1.83 11.36 26.80
N LEU A 579 2.54 10.94 25.76
CA LEU A 579 2.33 9.69 25.06
C LEU A 579 3.44 8.75 25.50
N SER A 580 3.13 7.61 26.13
CA SER A 580 4.14 6.72 26.71
C SER A 580 3.74 5.26 26.60
N HIS A 581 4.64 4.45 26.04
CA HIS A 581 4.39 3.03 25.78
C HIS A 581 5.61 2.19 26.15
N GLY A 582 5.37 0.97 26.65
CA GLY A 582 6.41 0.02 27.06
C GLY A 582 6.64 -0.02 28.57
N GLY A 583 7.72 -0.70 28.96
CA GLY A 583 8.02 -1.02 30.36
C GLY A 583 8.93 -0.02 31.08
N THR A 584 9.31 -0.36 32.30
CA THR A 584 10.17 0.47 33.16
C THR A 584 11.66 0.13 33.03
N GLY A 585 12.01 -0.89 32.23
CA GLY A 585 13.37 -1.33 31.96
C GLY A 585 14.24 -0.29 31.24
N GLY A 586 15.48 -0.69 30.93
CA GLY A 586 16.44 0.14 30.21
C GLY A 586 16.86 1.41 30.94
N THR A 587 17.76 2.18 30.31
CA THR A 587 18.14 3.52 30.79
C THR A 587 17.47 4.58 29.91
N PRO A 588 16.78 5.59 30.49
CA PRO A 588 16.16 6.64 29.70
C PRO A 588 17.22 7.56 29.08
N LYS A 589 17.06 7.86 27.79
CA LYS A 589 17.75 8.93 27.10
C LYS A 589 16.72 9.91 26.57
N LYS A 590 16.83 11.17 26.96
CA LYS A 590 15.89 12.24 26.62
C LYS A 590 16.54 13.26 25.69
N LEU A 591 15.81 13.67 24.68
CA LEU A 591 16.14 14.79 23.81
C LEU A 591 15.05 15.86 23.94
N ALA A 592 15.41 16.98 24.57
CA ALA A 592 14.60 18.19 24.53
C ALA A 592 14.79 18.89 23.18
N LEU A 593 13.67 19.17 22.50
CA LEU A 593 13.64 19.86 21.22
C LEU A 593 13.72 21.37 21.46
N LYS A 594 14.54 22.05 20.65
CA LYS A 594 14.66 23.52 20.66
C LYS A 594 13.53 24.13 19.82
N ALA A 595 13.35 25.44 19.93
CA ALA A 595 12.43 26.16 19.04
C ALA A 595 12.72 25.86 17.55
N GLY A 596 11.68 25.53 16.79
CA GLY A 596 11.75 25.15 15.37
C GLY A 596 12.52 23.84 15.09
N GLU A 597 12.75 23.02 16.12
CA GLU A 597 13.32 21.68 15.97
C GLU A 597 12.21 20.64 16.06
N TYR A 598 12.17 19.72 15.10
CA TYR A 598 11.19 18.63 15.05
C TYR A 598 11.86 17.34 14.59
N ILE A 599 11.27 16.21 14.96
CA ILE A 599 11.74 14.87 14.58
C ILE A 599 11.19 14.55 13.18
N ASN A 600 12.09 14.20 12.26
CA ASN A 600 11.74 13.92 10.87
C ASN A 600 12.25 12.56 10.37
N SER A 601 12.95 11.79 11.21
CA SER A 601 13.49 10.48 10.81
C SER A 601 13.48 9.49 11.97
N MET A 602 13.14 8.24 11.68
CA MET A 602 13.15 7.10 12.60
C MET A 602 13.93 5.92 11.99
N GLU A 603 15.12 5.66 12.51
CA GLU A 603 15.87 4.43 12.27
C GLU A 603 15.45 3.38 13.31
N ILE A 604 14.98 2.23 12.85
CA ILE A 604 14.42 1.18 13.70
C ILE A 604 15.01 -0.19 13.32
N HIS A 605 15.40 -0.95 14.33
CA HIS A 605 15.90 -2.32 14.17
C HIS A 605 15.12 -3.27 15.07
N TRP A 606 14.82 -4.47 14.58
CA TRP A 606 14.06 -5.47 15.33
C TRP A 606 14.75 -6.84 15.28
N GLY A 607 14.34 -7.71 16.19
CA GLY A 607 14.90 -9.05 16.30
C GLY A 607 14.09 -9.90 17.24
N LYS A 608 14.56 -11.13 17.49
CA LYS A 608 13.90 -12.09 18.37
C LYS A 608 14.63 -12.25 19.70
N LYS A 609 13.85 -12.39 20.77
CA LYS A 609 14.27 -12.86 22.08
C LYS A 609 13.27 -13.90 22.55
N ASP A 610 13.74 -15.10 22.85
CA ASP A 610 12.89 -16.21 23.34
C ASP A 610 11.68 -16.44 22.41
N ASP A 611 11.94 -16.50 21.09
CA ASP A 611 10.97 -16.58 19.99
C ASP A 611 9.96 -15.43 19.84
N ARG A 612 10.06 -14.40 20.69
CA ARG A 612 9.24 -13.19 20.61
C ARG A 612 9.99 -12.06 19.90
N THR A 613 9.30 -11.36 19.00
CA THR A 613 9.84 -10.20 18.30
C THR A 613 9.79 -8.96 19.17
N TYR A 614 10.88 -8.20 19.20
CA TYR A 614 10.98 -6.90 19.86
C TYR A 614 11.76 -5.91 18.99
N VAL A 615 11.56 -4.62 19.25
CA VAL A 615 12.41 -3.54 18.75
C VAL A 615 13.70 -3.52 19.57
N PHE A 616 14.82 -3.75 18.91
CA PHE A 616 16.14 -3.85 19.55
C PHE A 616 16.88 -2.51 19.58
N TYR A 617 16.65 -1.65 18.59
CA TYR A 617 17.22 -0.32 18.53
C TYR A 617 16.25 0.67 17.89
N LEU A 618 16.30 1.90 18.41
CA LEU A 618 15.56 3.03 17.88
C LEU A 618 16.46 4.25 17.93
N ARG A 619 16.56 4.97 16.81
CA ARG A 619 17.14 6.31 16.73
C ARG A 619 16.17 7.26 16.07
N LEU A 620 15.97 8.40 16.69
CA LEU A 620 15.12 9.47 16.20
C LEU A 620 15.98 10.70 15.93
N THR A 621 15.91 11.22 14.72
CA THR A 621 16.74 12.34 14.24
C THR A 621 15.86 13.55 13.94
N THR A 622 16.38 14.75 14.24
CA THR A 622 15.69 16.02 14.02
C THR A 622 16.15 16.69 12.72
N ASN A 623 15.33 17.63 12.25
CA ASN A 623 15.67 18.53 11.15
C ASN A 623 16.96 19.36 11.38
N LYS A 624 17.46 19.44 12.62
CA LYS A 624 18.71 20.11 12.99
C LYS A 624 19.89 19.15 13.18
N GLY A 625 19.74 17.89 12.76
CA GLY A 625 20.79 16.86 12.85
C GLY A 625 21.08 16.35 14.26
N ARG A 626 20.29 16.74 15.28
CA ARG A 626 20.38 16.16 16.62
C ARG A 626 19.62 14.84 16.63
N SER A 627 20.01 13.91 17.50
CA SER A 627 19.32 12.63 17.61
C SER A 627 19.32 12.09 19.04
N VAL A 628 18.40 11.17 19.31
CA VAL A 628 18.38 10.30 20.48
C VAL A 628 18.33 8.86 20.02
N ALA A 629 19.12 7.98 20.66
CA ALA A 629 19.16 6.57 20.31
C ALA A 629 19.37 5.68 21.53
N ALA A 630 18.67 4.54 21.58
CA ALA A 630 18.87 3.51 22.59
C ALA A 630 18.68 2.11 22.00
N GLY A 631 19.28 1.11 22.66
CA GLY A 631 19.24 -0.28 22.20
C GLY A 631 20.51 -0.72 21.48
N THR A 632 20.43 -1.86 20.79
CA THR A 632 21.52 -2.44 19.98
C THR A 632 21.03 -2.77 18.59
N VAL A 633 21.78 -2.39 17.56
CA VAL A 633 21.42 -2.69 16.16
C VAL A 633 21.35 -4.19 15.89
N THR A 634 20.49 -4.57 14.94
CA THR A 634 20.34 -5.92 14.40
C THR A 634 20.33 -5.86 12.87
N ASP A 635 20.39 -7.03 12.21
CA ASP A 635 20.40 -7.12 10.75
C ASP A 635 19.07 -6.64 10.13
N ASP A 636 17.94 -6.95 10.78
CA ASP A 636 16.63 -6.45 10.36
C ASP A 636 16.44 -5.00 10.77
N SER A 637 16.39 -4.10 9.78
CA SER A 637 16.35 -2.67 10.02
C SER A 637 15.74 -1.88 8.88
N THR A 638 15.34 -0.64 9.18
CA THR A 638 14.97 0.34 8.17
C THR A 638 15.10 1.77 8.72
N VAL A 639 15.06 2.74 7.81
CA VAL A 639 14.93 4.16 8.13
C VAL A 639 13.63 4.68 7.53
N VAL A 640 12.84 5.35 8.36
CA VAL A 640 11.58 5.98 7.99
C VAL A 640 11.75 7.48 8.05
N GLU A 641 11.58 8.15 6.91
CA GLU A 641 11.61 9.60 6.81
C GLU A 641 10.18 10.17 6.82
N ALA A 642 9.99 11.28 7.53
CA ALA A 642 8.76 12.05 7.47
C ALA A 642 8.64 12.71 6.08
N PRO A 643 7.44 12.78 5.49
CA PRO A 643 7.24 13.58 4.28
C PRO A 643 7.64 15.04 4.50
N LYS A 644 7.97 15.74 3.41
CA LYS A 644 8.33 17.16 3.50
C LYS A 644 7.19 17.96 4.13
N GLY A 645 7.51 18.74 5.16
CA GLY A 645 6.52 19.54 5.90
C GLY A 645 5.80 18.77 7.00
N PHE A 646 6.26 17.58 7.39
CA PHE A 646 5.72 16.78 8.48
C PHE A 646 6.73 16.60 9.62
N GLN A 647 6.22 16.24 10.80
CA GLN A 647 6.99 15.84 11.97
C GLN A 647 6.37 14.64 12.68
N LEU A 648 7.18 13.90 13.44
CA LEU A 648 6.71 12.83 14.30
C LEU A 648 5.94 13.41 15.49
N ASN A 649 4.68 13.03 15.65
CA ASN A 649 3.82 13.48 16.76
C ASN A 649 3.27 12.34 17.63
N GLY A 650 3.39 11.10 17.19
CA GLY A 650 2.93 9.94 17.97
C GLY A 650 3.48 8.63 17.44
N PHE A 651 3.16 7.56 18.14
CA PHE A 651 3.43 6.20 17.70
C PHE A 651 2.16 5.36 17.73
N TYR A 652 2.20 4.27 16.97
CA TYR A 652 1.27 3.15 17.13
C TYR A 652 2.07 1.85 17.08
N GLY A 653 1.56 0.77 17.67
CA GLY A 653 2.34 -0.47 17.71
C GLY A 653 1.87 -1.50 18.73
N ARG A 654 2.84 -2.30 19.18
CA ARG A 654 2.68 -3.35 20.20
C ARG A 654 3.68 -3.12 21.32
N ALA A 655 3.22 -3.05 22.57
CA ALA A 655 4.07 -2.83 23.73
C ALA A 655 3.67 -3.68 24.93
N SER A 656 4.63 -3.98 25.79
CA SER A 656 4.44 -4.68 27.06
C SER A 656 5.46 -4.22 28.08
N ASP A 657 5.34 -4.69 29.32
CA ASP A 657 6.34 -4.47 30.37
C ASP A 657 7.74 -4.98 29.97
N ASP A 658 7.82 -5.97 29.06
CA ASP A 658 9.08 -6.54 28.57
C ASP A 658 9.76 -5.72 27.47
N GLY A 659 9.05 -4.73 26.89
CA GLY A 659 9.55 -3.87 25.84
C GLY A 659 8.56 -3.62 24.70
N ILE A 660 9.05 -2.93 23.67
CA ILE A 660 8.29 -2.64 22.45
C ILE A 660 8.40 -3.82 21.49
N GLY A 661 7.28 -4.44 21.15
CA GLY A 661 7.20 -5.56 20.20
C GLY A 661 7.23 -5.12 18.74
N GLY A 662 6.55 -4.02 18.44
CA GLY A 662 6.54 -3.38 17.14
C GLY A 662 6.11 -1.92 17.23
N LEU A 663 6.55 -1.10 16.27
CA LEU A 663 6.39 0.35 16.30
C LEU A 663 6.25 0.92 14.89
N GLY A 664 5.26 1.79 14.70
CA GLY A 664 5.11 2.67 13.54
C GLY A 664 5.01 4.13 13.99
N ALA A 665 5.44 5.03 13.12
CA ALA A 665 5.43 6.46 13.34
C ALA A 665 4.11 7.09 12.87
N ILE A 666 3.60 8.05 13.63
CA ILE A 666 2.51 8.94 13.22
C ILE A 666 3.14 10.29 12.91
N PHE A 667 3.26 10.61 11.63
CA PHE A 667 3.67 11.93 11.16
C PHE A 667 2.44 12.79 10.89
N THR A 668 2.49 14.05 11.28
CA THR A 668 1.47 15.03 10.88
C THR A 668 2.12 16.30 10.36
N LYS A 669 1.36 17.05 9.58
CA LYS A 669 1.82 18.31 9.00
C LYS A 669 2.30 19.30 10.07
N LEU A 670 3.37 20.04 9.77
CA LEU A 670 3.85 21.17 10.56
C LEU A 670 2.84 22.32 10.56
N ALA A 671 2.93 23.19 11.55
CA ALA A 671 2.19 24.45 11.54
C ALA A 671 2.72 25.37 10.43
N ASP A 672 1.86 26.24 9.89
CA ASP A 672 2.18 27.09 8.73
C ASP A 672 3.44 27.95 8.94
N ASP A 673 3.69 28.42 10.16
CA ASP A 673 4.88 29.21 10.54
C ASP A 673 6.19 28.41 10.50
N GLN A 674 6.14 27.12 10.88
CA GLN A 674 7.27 26.19 10.76
C GLN A 674 7.50 25.70 9.33
N PHE A 675 6.44 25.62 8.52
CA PHE A 675 6.54 25.30 7.10
C PHE A 675 7.24 26.43 6.31
N GLN A 676 6.93 27.69 6.61
CA GLN A 676 7.56 28.86 5.96
C GLN A 676 9.05 29.02 6.30
N THR A 677 9.49 28.59 7.50
CA THR A 677 10.93 28.58 7.83
C THR A 677 11.70 27.53 7.01
N GLN A 678 11.03 26.46 6.57
CA GLN A 678 11.60 25.42 5.71
C GLN A 678 11.76 25.90 4.26
N THR A 679 10.84 26.72 3.74
CA THR A 679 10.94 27.29 2.38
C THR A 679 11.95 28.43 2.30
N GLN A 680 12.12 29.22 3.37
CA GLN A 680 13.11 30.29 3.42
C GLN A 680 14.54 29.78 3.55
N THR A 681 14.80 28.76 4.38
CA THR A 681 16.16 28.19 4.54
C THR A 681 16.64 27.41 3.30
N GLY A 682 15.73 26.93 2.45
CA GLY A 682 16.06 26.37 1.13
C GLY A 682 16.46 27.41 0.08
N SER A 683 16.20 28.70 0.32
CA SER A 683 16.54 29.80 -0.61
C SER A 683 17.83 30.56 -0.25
N GLU A 684 18.38 30.36 0.95
CA GLU A 684 19.54 31.12 1.44
C GLU A 684 20.91 30.44 1.20
N THR A 685 20.96 29.29 0.53
CA THR A 685 22.22 28.64 0.09
C THR A 685 22.59 28.87 -1.39
N GLN A 686 21.96 29.85 -2.06
CA GLN A 686 22.43 30.36 -3.36
C GLN A 686 22.69 31.86 -3.27
N GLN A 687 23.82 32.24 -2.67
CA GLN A 687 24.54 33.47 -3.00
C GLN A 687 26.05 33.25 -2.85
#